data_AF-A0A1U9VQK1-F1
#
_entry.id   AF-A0A1U9VQK1-F1
#
_cell.length_a   1.000
_cell.length_b   1.000
_cell.length_c   1.000
_cell.angle_alpha   90.00
_cell.angle_beta   90.00
_cell.angle_gamma   90.00
#
_symmetry.space_group_name_H-M   'P 1'
#
loop_
_entity.id
_entity.type
_entity.pdbx_description
1 polymer ?
#
loop_
_entity_poly.entity_id
_entity_poly.type
_entity_poly.pdbx_seq_one_letter_code
_entity_poly.pdbx_strand_id
1 'polypeptide(L)'
;MPRSPQANRCNEGEDASPDGVGREGYAASKETPYFPDNARRETNLNGHILLAPGTNPVTDRLWCRHLARAYQRAAEDDDNGKFDFNRLAIAGEPHYDNFVDRAWRDNYLPPHEENLGVAPAMQRAVIDGDRFGVFLGEAFKELASTGKTRATAILTMANFGGTAVGAAMYTGHAMSVSMRIKQDREGCQVYVARVYDPNRTFTHKRVRVTDPQALERLTFHDFLDAAFDYCRPSVLAVFSPSLSLEHDPVLTRAGDATLKGRLHMAMQANMPREVQAVAQQLRKPATRANLSDEELTALLAAKDAGGVTALGVAMSWSYTEVMAIYGELVRQSGLGPVAQAELLAARDSEGIPALQRDVLSGRNDTLLAYGELMRHSGLAPQMQAGLLAARRAADGLPAMALALLPSQRANDMPNLGDIPLHIYGAMVLRSGLPVDMQVELLAGKGLQGVPALQLAVLFGHQAEILAYGALIRGSGLPLATQAELLEAKRPDGVSTMEFALLPPPGAEALSNLVDSLRAYGAMVLQSGLPVETQIDLLTSRKRPELQGMPIFHLAMAGQQDGNLVACFAGMVLRSELPEDAKTMLLAASMPQNGLPALGQAVNRGNGATACLFAREVLQSELAASAKVELLAGKDAAGTPALAVAMAKGDRGTVSTLVKQILFSNLPDAMKAELLAGKNAKGVAALEGAVKAGHAGVVEACRAIIGRSGLPQAMQAELLAGI
;
A
#
# COMPACT_ATOMS: atom_id res chain seq x y z
N MET A 1 -0.79 -40.65 44.33
CA MET A 1 0.55 -40.45 44.94
C MET A 1 1.21 -39.25 44.27
N PRO A 2 1.41 -38.13 44.97
CA PRO A 2 2.07 -36.97 44.37
C PRO A 2 3.58 -36.99 44.66
N ARG A 3 4.39 -36.68 43.64
CA ARG A 3 5.78 -36.21 43.80
C ARG A 3 5.79 -34.72 43.47
N SER A 4 6.21 -33.92 44.45
CA SER A 4 6.40 -32.48 44.36
C SER A 4 7.61 -32.11 43.48
N PRO A 5 7.59 -30.97 42.77
CA PRO A 5 8.80 -30.27 42.36
C PRO A 5 9.10 -29.09 43.31
N GLN A 6 10.38 -28.98 43.66
CA GLN A 6 10.95 -28.11 44.67
C GLN A 6 10.83 -26.62 44.31
N ALA A 7 10.34 -25.83 45.27
CA ALA A 7 10.50 -24.38 45.31
C ALA A 7 11.86 -24.06 45.95
N ASN A 8 12.78 -23.45 45.19
CA ASN A 8 14.01 -22.90 45.75
C ASN A 8 13.74 -21.48 46.27
N ARG A 9 13.53 -21.37 47.58
CA ARG A 9 13.70 -20.13 48.34
C ARG A 9 15.18 -19.96 48.66
N CYS A 10 15.78 -18.86 48.22
CA CYS A 10 16.98 -18.30 48.86
C CYS A 10 16.69 -16.84 49.20
N ASN A 11 16.32 -16.61 50.46
CA ASN A 11 16.38 -15.31 51.10
C ASN A 11 17.84 -14.99 51.40
N GLU A 12 18.31 -13.79 51.04
CA GLU A 12 19.58 -13.25 51.54
C GLU A 12 19.38 -12.81 52.99
N GLY A 13 19.76 -13.67 53.93
CA GLY A 13 20.22 -13.25 55.25
C GLY A 13 21.74 -13.21 55.22
N GLU A 14 22.34 -12.05 55.47
CA GLU A 14 23.74 -11.97 55.90
C GLU A 14 23.82 -12.67 57.26
N ASP A 15 24.34 -13.89 57.31
CA ASP A 15 24.86 -14.46 58.56
C ASP A 15 26.00 -15.43 58.27
N ALA A 16 27.03 -15.31 59.11
CA ALA A 16 28.33 -15.93 59.02
C ALA A 16 28.26 -17.47 59.03
N SER A 17 29.14 -18.11 58.25
CA SER A 17 29.61 -19.46 58.54
C SER A 17 31.07 -19.41 58.99
N PRO A 18 31.41 -19.98 60.15
CA PRO A 18 32.77 -20.08 60.62
C PRO A 18 33.37 -21.35 60.02
N ASP A 19 34.25 -21.20 59.03
CA ASP A 19 35.35 -22.14 58.82
C ASP A 19 36.36 -21.49 57.87
N GLY A 20 37.53 -21.19 58.42
CA GLY A 20 38.60 -20.51 57.70
C GLY A 20 39.30 -21.46 56.74
N VAL A 21 39.30 -21.11 55.46
CA VAL A 21 40.49 -21.20 54.59
C VAL A 21 40.42 -20.04 53.60
N GLY A 22 41.40 -19.13 53.70
CA GLY A 22 41.49 -17.95 52.86
C GLY A 22 41.56 -18.28 51.37
N ARG A 23 40.71 -17.61 50.59
CA ARG A 23 41.01 -17.26 49.20
C ARG A 23 40.92 -15.74 49.11
N GLU A 24 42.07 -15.10 49.22
CA GLU A 24 42.27 -13.72 48.79
C GLU A 24 42.12 -13.67 47.26
N GLY A 25 40.86 -13.62 46.80
CA GLY A 25 40.55 -13.11 45.47
C GLY A 25 40.51 -11.59 45.59
N TYR A 26 41.42 -10.89 44.90
CA TYR A 26 41.32 -9.45 44.70
C TYR A 26 39.89 -9.10 44.28
N ALA A 27 39.14 -8.43 45.17
CA ALA A 27 37.79 -7.98 44.84
C ALA A 27 37.90 -6.98 43.69
N ALA A 28 37.42 -7.36 42.50
CA ALA A 28 37.40 -6.48 41.35
C ALA A 28 36.69 -5.16 41.71
N SER A 29 37.29 -4.03 41.33
CA SER A 29 36.74 -2.71 41.66
C SER A 29 35.31 -2.59 41.13
N LYS A 30 34.39 -2.15 41.98
CA LYS A 30 32.99 -1.88 41.61
C LYS A 30 32.82 -0.59 40.79
N GLU A 31 33.93 0.13 40.58
CA GLU A 31 34.01 1.36 39.79
C GLU A 31 34.16 1.07 38.29
N THR A 32 34.49 -0.17 37.89
CA THR A 32 34.39 -0.65 36.51
C THR A 32 33.09 -1.43 36.30
N PRO A 33 32.40 -1.35 35.15
CA PRO A 33 31.16 -2.09 34.92
C PRO A 33 31.31 -3.61 35.10
N TYR A 34 30.49 -4.19 35.98
CA TYR A 34 30.54 -5.61 36.35
C TYR A 34 29.13 -6.22 36.42
N PHE A 35 29.01 -7.53 36.22
CA PHE A 35 27.78 -8.25 36.54
C PHE A 35 27.78 -8.61 38.03
N PRO A 36 26.75 -8.27 38.81
CA PRO A 36 26.69 -8.63 40.22
C PRO A 36 26.48 -10.16 40.41
N ASP A 37 27.59 -10.88 40.63
CA ASP A 37 27.81 -12.29 41.03
C ASP A 37 27.15 -13.44 40.23
N ASN A 38 27.87 -14.58 40.20
CA ASN A 38 28.07 -15.51 39.08
C ASN A 38 27.04 -16.65 38.89
N ALA A 39 25.88 -16.63 39.54
CA ALA A 39 24.98 -17.79 39.57
C ALA A 39 23.68 -17.64 38.76
N ARG A 40 23.56 -16.59 37.94
CA ARG A 40 22.40 -16.42 37.06
C ARG A 40 22.71 -16.99 35.69
N ARG A 41 21.96 -18.03 35.30
CA ARG A 41 22.06 -18.68 33.99
C ARG A 41 22.07 -17.62 32.89
N GLU A 42 22.94 -17.79 31.90
CA GLU A 42 22.84 -17.11 30.62
C GLU A 42 21.55 -17.57 29.95
N THR A 43 20.46 -16.90 30.28
CA THR A 43 19.16 -17.15 29.68
C THR A 43 18.82 -15.91 28.86
N ASN A 44 18.65 -16.12 27.56
CA ASN A 44 18.20 -15.11 26.62
C ASN A 44 16.72 -15.35 26.31
N LEU A 45 15.85 -14.43 26.74
CA LEU A 45 14.43 -14.43 26.36
C LEU A 45 14.14 -13.52 25.16
N ASN A 46 15.09 -12.67 24.74
CA ASN A 46 14.91 -11.76 23.62
C ASN A 46 14.68 -12.53 22.31
N GLY A 47 13.51 -12.34 21.69
CA GLY A 47 13.16 -13.03 20.46
C GLY A 47 12.86 -14.52 20.68
N HIS A 48 12.72 -14.98 21.92
CA HIS A 48 12.44 -16.40 22.21
C HIS A 48 11.01 -16.65 22.70
N ILE A 49 10.29 -15.62 23.17
CA ILE A 49 8.91 -15.76 23.69
C ILE A 49 7.90 -15.46 22.58
N LEU A 50 7.01 -16.40 22.29
CA LEU A 50 5.90 -16.23 21.34
C LEU A 50 4.71 -15.50 21.97
N LEU A 51 4.10 -14.58 21.22
CA LEU A 51 2.89 -13.84 21.63
C LEU A 51 1.61 -14.66 21.45
N ALA A 52 1.50 -15.42 20.36
CA ALA A 52 0.35 -16.26 20.06
C ALA A 52 0.79 -17.64 19.50
N PRO A 53 0.02 -18.73 19.76
CA PRO A 53 0.31 -20.04 19.19
C PRO A 53 -0.01 -20.08 17.69
N GLY A 54 0.89 -20.68 16.88
CA GLY A 54 0.63 -20.98 15.46
C GLY A 54 0.72 -19.79 14.50
N THR A 55 1.25 -18.65 14.94
CA THR A 55 1.37 -17.43 14.12
C THR A 55 2.78 -17.20 13.61
N ASN A 56 3.01 -16.10 12.87
CA ASN A 56 4.29 -15.83 12.20
C ASN A 56 5.41 -15.65 13.24
N PRO A 57 6.41 -16.55 13.28
CA PRO A 57 7.46 -16.52 14.30
C PRO A 57 8.39 -15.31 14.18
N VAL A 58 8.32 -14.49 13.12
CA VAL A 58 9.17 -13.29 12.97
C VAL A 58 8.53 -12.06 13.61
N THR A 59 7.21 -11.91 13.51
CA THR A 59 6.49 -10.71 14.00
C THR A 59 5.94 -10.89 15.41
N ASP A 60 5.55 -12.11 15.78
CA ASP A 60 4.74 -12.36 16.99
C ASP A 60 5.59 -12.83 18.16
N ARG A 61 6.62 -12.06 18.49
CA ARG A 61 7.56 -12.36 19.58
C ARG A 61 7.82 -11.16 20.49
N LEU A 62 8.14 -11.45 21.75
CA LEU A 62 8.74 -10.45 22.62
C LEU A 62 10.21 -10.23 22.28
N TRP A 63 10.46 -9.08 21.66
CA TRP A 63 11.78 -8.53 21.37
C TRP A 63 12.34 -7.67 22.52
N CYS A 64 13.62 -7.33 22.42
CA CYS A 64 14.42 -6.52 23.36
C CYS A 64 13.68 -5.26 23.83
N ARG A 65 12.98 -4.57 22.93
CA ARG A 65 12.15 -3.39 23.22
C ARG A 65 11.14 -3.60 24.36
N HIS A 66 10.47 -4.74 24.39
CA HIS A 66 9.44 -5.02 25.39
C HIS A 66 10.10 -5.27 26.75
N LEU A 67 11.16 -6.09 26.76
CA LEU A 67 11.90 -6.43 27.99
C LEU A 67 12.60 -5.21 28.59
N ALA A 68 13.24 -4.38 27.75
CA ALA A 68 13.87 -3.13 28.17
C ALA A 68 12.85 -2.15 28.76
N ARG A 69 11.67 -2.01 28.13
CA ARG A 69 10.59 -1.15 28.61
C ARG A 69 9.99 -1.65 29.92
N ALA A 70 9.78 -2.96 30.06
CA ALA A 70 9.28 -3.56 31.29
C ALA A 70 10.25 -3.37 32.45
N TYR A 71 11.57 -3.56 32.20
CA TYR A 71 12.60 -3.28 33.21
C TYR A 71 12.60 -1.81 33.63
N GLN A 72 12.52 -0.89 32.67
CA GLN A 72 12.51 0.55 32.94
C GLN A 72 11.34 0.95 33.85
N ARG A 73 10.12 0.56 33.49
CA ARG A 73 8.90 0.83 34.27
C ARG A 73 8.98 0.25 35.68
N ALA A 74 9.44 -1.00 35.79
CA ALA A 74 9.62 -1.62 37.10
C ALA A 74 10.70 -0.91 37.94
N ALA A 75 11.75 -0.38 37.31
CA ALA A 75 12.78 0.39 38.00
C ALA A 75 12.32 1.79 38.43
N GLU A 76 11.30 2.35 37.79
CA GLU A 76 10.62 3.60 38.18
C GLU A 76 9.77 3.40 39.43
N ASP A 77 9.06 2.26 39.52
CA ASP A 77 8.17 1.93 40.64
C ASP A 77 8.90 1.33 41.85
N ASP A 78 10.12 0.83 41.67
CA ASP A 78 10.91 0.23 42.74
C ASP A 78 11.64 1.30 43.57
N ASP A 79 11.31 1.48 44.84
CA ASP A 79 12.03 2.39 45.74
C ASP A 79 13.39 1.83 46.21
N ASN A 80 13.56 0.50 46.24
CA ASN A 80 14.76 -0.18 46.77
C ASN A 80 15.87 -0.36 45.72
N GLY A 81 15.50 -0.41 44.44
CA GLY A 81 16.42 -0.41 43.30
C GLY A 81 17.06 -1.75 43.01
N LYS A 82 16.37 -2.81 43.36
CA LYS A 82 16.68 -4.17 43.00
C LYS A 82 15.47 -4.72 42.23
N PHE A 83 15.58 -4.72 40.90
CA PHE A 83 14.61 -5.42 40.07
C PHE A 83 14.62 -6.92 40.41
N ASP A 84 13.45 -7.46 40.75
CA ASP A 84 13.26 -8.89 40.98
C ASP A 84 13.11 -9.61 39.63
N PHE A 85 14.19 -10.27 39.20
CA PHE A 85 14.22 -10.99 37.93
C PHE A 85 13.35 -12.25 37.92
N ASN A 86 12.86 -12.73 39.07
CA ASN A 86 11.90 -13.84 39.10
C ASN A 86 10.57 -13.46 38.45
N ARG A 87 10.27 -12.16 38.32
CA ARG A 87 9.11 -11.67 37.56
C ARG A 87 9.14 -12.04 36.08
N LEU A 88 10.34 -12.32 35.54
CA LEU A 88 10.53 -12.79 34.16
C LEU A 88 10.53 -14.32 34.04
N ALA A 89 10.24 -15.05 35.12
CA ALA A 89 10.21 -16.51 35.08
C ALA A 89 9.03 -17.02 34.23
N ILE A 90 9.30 -18.05 33.44
CA ILE A 90 8.32 -18.72 32.56
C ILE A 90 8.20 -20.18 32.99
N ALA A 91 6.96 -20.68 33.10
CA ALA A 91 6.65 -22.07 33.39
C ALA A 91 6.35 -22.84 32.10
N GLY A 92 7.22 -23.77 31.72
CA GLY A 92 7.06 -24.55 30.49
C GLY A 92 7.66 -23.88 29.27
N GLU A 93 7.03 -24.05 28.10
CA GLU A 93 7.53 -23.51 26.84
C GLU A 93 7.52 -21.97 26.82
N PRO A 94 8.49 -21.30 26.15
CA PRO A 94 8.56 -19.83 26.01
C PRO A 94 7.36 -19.21 25.27
N HIS A 95 6.28 -18.97 26.01
CA HIS A 95 5.04 -18.37 25.52
C HIS A 95 4.57 -17.24 26.44
N TYR A 96 3.93 -16.21 25.87
CA TYR A 96 3.47 -15.02 26.60
C TYR A 96 2.49 -15.35 27.74
N ASP A 97 1.73 -16.44 27.64
CA ASP A 97 0.81 -16.90 28.70
C ASP A 97 1.46 -17.72 29.81
N ASN A 98 2.72 -18.10 29.62
CA ASN A 98 3.46 -18.96 30.54
C ASN A 98 4.32 -18.17 31.54
N PHE A 99 4.28 -16.83 31.53
CA PHE A 99 4.87 -16.04 32.60
C PHE A 99 4.22 -16.42 33.95
N VAL A 100 5.07 -16.69 34.94
CA VAL A 100 4.65 -17.09 36.29
C VAL A 100 3.92 -15.94 36.99
N ASP A 101 4.45 -14.71 36.87
CA ASP A 101 3.82 -13.51 37.42
C ASP A 101 2.98 -12.80 36.34
N ARG A 102 1.73 -13.27 36.19
CA ARG A 102 0.79 -12.72 35.20
C ARG A 102 0.40 -11.26 35.48
N ALA A 103 0.27 -10.90 36.76
CA ALA A 103 -0.10 -9.53 37.15
C ALA A 103 1.02 -8.55 36.78
N TRP A 104 2.29 -8.92 37.02
CA TRP A 104 3.42 -8.11 36.57
C TRP A 104 3.50 -8.05 35.04
N ARG A 105 3.36 -9.18 34.34
CA ARG A 105 3.35 -9.23 32.88
C ARG A 105 2.34 -8.24 32.30
N ASP A 106 1.10 -8.29 32.79
CA ASP A 106 0.00 -7.46 32.26
C ASP A 106 0.22 -5.95 32.50
N ASN A 107 0.88 -5.59 33.61
CA ASN A 107 1.15 -4.20 33.95
C ASN A 107 2.39 -3.62 33.26
N TYR A 108 3.43 -4.44 33.03
CA TYR A 108 4.76 -3.94 32.64
C TYR A 108 5.21 -4.39 31.25
N LEU A 109 4.67 -5.48 30.72
CA LEU A 109 5.11 -6.13 29.48
C LEU A 109 3.99 -6.23 28.42
N PRO A 110 3.33 -5.11 28.04
CA PRO A 110 2.26 -5.14 27.06
C PRO A 110 2.77 -5.67 25.70
N PRO A 111 2.04 -6.61 25.05
CA PRO A 111 2.54 -7.33 23.87
C PRO A 111 2.40 -6.53 22.57
N HIS A 112 1.56 -5.49 22.56
CA HIS A 112 1.25 -4.69 21.36
C HIS A 112 1.75 -3.24 21.46
N GLU A 113 2.76 -3.00 22.27
CA GLU A 113 3.29 -1.65 22.44
C GLU A 113 4.24 -1.28 21.28
N GLU A 114 3.68 -0.61 20.27
CA GLU A 114 4.43 -0.08 19.13
C GLU A 114 5.44 1.00 19.57
N ASN A 115 6.59 1.09 18.88
CA ASN A 115 7.61 2.13 19.14
C ASN A 115 8.12 2.26 20.58
N LEU A 116 8.44 1.13 21.24
CA LEU A 116 9.00 1.08 22.61
C LEU A 116 8.07 1.68 23.68
N GLY A 117 6.82 2.06 23.35
CA GLY A 117 5.96 2.77 24.29
C GLY A 117 6.49 4.14 24.69
N VAL A 118 7.30 4.75 23.83
CA VAL A 118 7.89 6.07 24.08
C VAL A 118 6.80 7.11 23.87
N ALA A 119 6.24 7.59 24.99
CA ALA A 119 5.25 8.66 24.97
C ALA A 119 5.82 9.93 24.30
N PRO A 120 4.98 10.76 23.66
CA PRO A 120 5.40 12.05 23.10
C PRO A 120 6.13 12.96 24.09
N ALA A 121 5.83 12.84 25.39
CA ALA A 121 6.43 13.62 26.47
C ALA A 121 7.80 13.12 26.96
N MET A 122 8.27 11.95 26.53
CA MET A 122 9.62 11.51 26.90
C MET A 122 10.67 12.38 26.22
N GLN A 123 11.66 12.78 27.01
CA GLN A 123 12.84 13.47 26.53
C GLN A 123 13.67 12.51 25.67
N ARG A 124 14.24 13.03 24.59
CA ARG A 124 15.02 12.24 23.61
C ARG A 124 16.34 12.95 23.31
N ALA A 125 17.42 12.18 23.22
CA ALA A 125 18.71 12.66 22.74
C ALA A 125 19.45 11.58 21.97
N VAL A 126 20.40 12.00 21.14
CA VAL A 126 21.42 11.10 20.57
C VAL A 126 22.76 11.40 21.23
N ILE A 127 23.43 10.36 21.70
CA ILE A 127 24.77 10.46 22.29
C ILE A 127 25.74 9.54 21.56
N ASP A 128 27.01 9.92 21.55
CA ASP A 128 28.07 9.07 21.03
C ASP A 128 28.32 7.94 22.05
N GLY A 129 28.48 6.70 21.57
CA GLY A 129 28.71 5.53 22.43
C GLY A 129 29.95 5.69 23.32
N ASP A 130 30.99 6.33 22.80
CA ASP A 130 32.23 6.62 23.54
C ASP A 130 32.04 7.71 24.62
N ARG A 131 30.96 8.48 24.56
CA ARG A 131 30.60 9.51 25.54
C ARG A 131 29.51 9.06 26.51
N PHE A 132 29.14 7.78 26.52
CA PHE A 132 28.09 7.27 27.41
C PHE A 132 28.39 7.53 28.89
N GLY A 133 29.65 7.40 29.32
CA GLY A 133 30.06 7.72 30.69
C GLY A 133 29.92 9.20 31.04
N VAL A 134 30.20 10.10 30.09
CA VAL A 134 29.97 11.55 30.24
C VAL A 134 28.50 11.83 30.45
N PHE A 135 27.64 11.21 29.62
CA PHE A 135 26.19 11.29 29.78
C PHE A 135 25.73 10.83 31.17
N LEU A 136 26.25 9.71 31.69
CA LEU A 136 25.92 9.25 33.04
C LEU A 136 26.34 10.26 34.11
N GLY A 137 27.55 10.83 33.99
CA GLY A 137 28.05 11.86 34.90
C GLY A 137 27.17 13.11 34.91
N GLU A 138 26.78 13.61 33.73
CA GLU A 138 25.87 14.75 33.56
C GLU A 138 24.47 14.45 34.12
N ALA A 139 23.91 13.27 33.82
CA ALA A 139 22.62 12.86 34.37
C ALA A 139 22.62 12.80 35.91
N PHE A 140 23.72 12.34 36.53
CA PHE A 140 23.84 12.37 37.99
C PHE A 140 23.99 13.78 38.55
N LYS A 141 24.70 14.69 37.86
CA LYS A 141 24.78 16.12 38.23
C LYS A 141 23.40 16.77 38.15
N GLU A 142 22.63 16.48 37.10
CA GLU A 142 21.24 16.96 36.95
C GLU A 142 20.35 16.45 38.09
N LEU A 143 20.38 15.14 38.37
CA LEU A 143 19.63 14.52 39.46
C LEU A 143 19.93 15.21 40.80
N ALA A 144 21.22 15.38 41.14
CA ALA A 144 21.65 16.04 42.35
C ALA A 144 21.16 17.50 42.42
N SER A 145 21.29 18.26 41.32
CA SER A 145 20.87 19.67 41.26
C SER A 145 19.36 19.88 41.34
N THR A 146 18.57 18.89 40.90
CA THR A 146 17.10 18.93 40.90
C THR A 146 16.49 18.25 42.13
N GLY A 147 17.32 17.77 43.07
CA GLY A 147 16.87 17.06 44.27
C GLY A 147 16.29 15.66 43.99
N LYS A 148 16.45 15.14 42.77
CA LYS A 148 15.99 13.79 42.38
C LYS A 148 17.07 12.78 42.73
N THR A 149 16.67 11.59 43.18
CA THR A 149 17.60 10.51 43.56
C THR A 149 17.62 9.35 42.57
N ARG A 150 16.73 9.36 41.57
CA ARG A 150 16.63 8.30 40.55
C ARG A 150 16.23 8.84 39.20
N ALA A 151 16.74 8.20 38.15
CA ALA A 151 16.27 8.33 36.78
C ALA A 151 16.38 6.99 36.06
N THR A 152 15.64 6.88 34.96
CA THR A 152 15.71 5.75 34.04
C THR A 152 15.77 6.27 32.61
N ALA A 153 16.33 5.46 31.71
CA ALA A 153 16.20 5.70 30.28
C ALA A 153 16.16 4.38 29.51
N ILE A 154 15.57 4.42 28.33
CA ILE A 154 15.75 3.40 27.29
C ILE A 154 16.90 3.82 26.40
N LEU A 155 17.75 2.87 26.07
CA LEU A 155 18.85 3.02 25.13
C LEU A 155 18.48 2.23 23.88
N THR A 156 18.61 2.85 22.72
CA THR A 156 18.49 2.15 21.44
C THR A 156 19.73 2.38 20.61
N MET A 157 20.20 1.32 19.99
CA MET A 157 21.29 1.36 19.02
C MET A 157 20.77 0.89 17.67
N ALA A 158 21.18 1.56 16.60
CA ALA A 158 21.05 1.04 15.26
C ALA A 158 22.36 0.35 14.86
N ASN A 159 22.24 -0.80 14.19
CA ASN A 159 23.41 -1.51 13.66
C ASN A 159 23.92 -0.80 12.41
N PHE A 160 25.14 -0.27 12.49
CA PHE A 160 25.87 0.32 11.37
C PHE A 160 27.16 -0.48 11.11
N GLY A 161 27.03 -1.73 10.64
CA GLY A 161 28.14 -2.64 10.38
C GLY A 161 27.79 -3.72 9.33
N GLY A 162 28.79 -4.21 8.60
CA GLY A 162 28.65 -4.97 7.34
C GLY A 162 28.14 -6.42 7.46
N THR A 163 27.52 -6.85 6.36
CA THR A 163 26.89 -8.15 6.04
C THR A 163 25.78 -8.61 6.98
N ALA A 164 24.53 -8.40 6.52
CA ALA A 164 23.36 -9.08 7.04
C ALA A 164 23.53 -10.61 6.88
N VAL A 165 23.59 -11.33 8.00
CA VAL A 165 23.47 -12.79 8.02
C VAL A 165 22.20 -13.14 8.76
N GLY A 166 21.22 -13.69 8.04
CA GLY A 166 20.06 -14.37 8.63
C GLY A 166 18.76 -13.57 8.63
N ALA A 167 17.67 -14.25 8.26
CA ALA A 167 16.36 -13.71 7.89
C ALA A 167 15.49 -13.26 9.07
N ALA A 168 15.96 -12.30 9.87
CA ALA A 168 15.11 -11.57 10.81
C ALA A 168 15.42 -10.07 10.72
N MET A 169 14.54 -9.32 10.06
CA MET A 169 14.54 -7.86 9.97
C MET A 169 14.36 -7.21 11.34
N TYR A 170 15.43 -7.15 12.13
CA TYR A 170 15.46 -6.32 13.31
C TYR A 170 16.71 -5.46 13.34
N THR A 171 16.59 -4.26 12.75
CA THR A 171 17.65 -3.25 12.74
C THR A 171 17.57 -2.43 14.02
N GLY A 172 18.11 -2.99 15.10
CA GLY A 172 18.42 -2.26 16.33
C GLY A 172 18.25 -3.09 17.60
N HIS A 173 18.98 -2.72 18.65
CA HIS A 173 18.88 -3.35 19.97
C HIS A 173 18.44 -2.33 21.01
N ALA A 174 17.51 -2.71 21.88
CA ALA A 174 16.97 -1.86 22.92
C ALA A 174 17.38 -2.37 24.30
N MET A 175 17.88 -1.48 25.13
CA MET A 175 18.37 -1.73 26.48
C MET A 175 17.77 -0.71 27.44
N SER A 176 17.94 -0.91 28.74
CA SER A 176 17.50 0.07 29.74
C SER A 176 18.67 0.46 30.64
N VAL A 177 18.72 1.72 31.05
CA VAL A 177 19.60 2.19 32.11
C VAL A 177 18.79 2.72 33.27
N SER A 178 19.15 2.32 34.50
CA SER A 178 18.66 2.94 35.73
C SER A 178 19.81 3.59 36.49
N MET A 179 19.57 4.80 36.97
CA MET A 179 20.52 5.64 37.70
C MET A 179 19.96 5.91 39.08
N ARG A 180 20.79 5.75 40.11
CA ARG A 180 20.42 6.09 41.50
C ARG A 180 21.54 6.76 42.27
N ILE A 181 21.17 7.81 42.99
CA ILE A 181 21.94 8.43 44.04
C ILE A 181 21.45 7.84 45.36
N LYS A 182 22.35 7.24 46.12
CA LYS A 182 22.04 6.68 47.45
C LYS A 182 23.18 6.96 48.42
N GLN A 183 22.95 6.74 49.70
CA GLN A 183 24.02 6.70 50.69
C GLN A 183 24.50 5.25 50.86
N ASP A 184 25.80 5.05 51.05
CA ASP A 184 26.33 3.77 51.49
C ASP A 184 26.25 3.61 53.01
N ARG A 185 26.81 2.50 53.52
CA ARG A 185 26.78 2.16 54.96
C ARG A 185 27.51 3.19 55.82
N GLU A 186 28.39 3.99 55.23
CA GLU A 186 29.18 5.03 55.90
C GLU A 186 28.54 6.43 55.74
N GLY A 187 27.37 6.52 55.10
CA GLY A 187 26.67 7.78 54.83
C GLY A 187 27.21 8.55 53.63
N CYS A 188 28.21 8.01 52.91
CA CYS A 188 28.76 8.65 51.73
C CYS A 188 27.79 8.54 50.55
N GLN A 189 27.59 9.65 49.83
CA GLN A 189 26.79 9.66 48.62
C GLN A 189 27.48 8.86 47.52
N VAL A 190 26.74 7.95 46.90
CA VAL A 190 27.24 7.03 45.87
C VAL A 190 26.28 6.99 44.71
N TYR A 191 26.86 6.88 43.52
CA TYR A 191 26.17 6.94 42.25
C TYR A 191 26.22 5.56 41.60
N VAL A 192 25.04 5.01 41.30
CA VAL A 192 24.90 3.65 40.77
C VAL A 192 24.16 3.69 39.46
N ALA A 193 24.82 3.27 38.38
CA ALA A 193 24.18 3.01 37.10
C ALA A 193 24.08 1.50 36.85
N ARG A 194 22.94 1.07 36.31
CA ARG A 194 22.65 -0.32 35.92
C ARG A 194 22.16 -0.34 34.50
N VAL A 195 22.88 -1.02 33.61
CA VAL A 195 22.52 -1.22 32.22
C VAL A 195 21.97 -2.63 32.07
N TYR A 196 20.67 -2.71 31.79
CA TYR A 196 19.93 -3.93 31.53
C TYR A 196 19.95 -4.26 30.04
N ASP A 197 20.48 -5.44 29.71
CA ASP A 197 20.50 -5.99 28.36
C ASP A 197 19.53 -7.16 28.26
N PRO A 198 18.48 -7.07 27.43
CA PRO A 198 17.56 -8.19 27.20
C PRO A 198 18.22 -9.49 26.71
N ASN A 199 19.37 -9.42 26.02
CA ASN A 199 20.12 -10.63 25.60
C ASN A 199 20.65 -11.42 26.81
N ARG A 200 20.85 -10.74 27.94
CA ARG A 200 21.19 -11.36 29.23
C ARG A 200 20.08 -11.10 30.26
N THR A 201 18.92 -11.69 29.98
CA THR A 201 17.61 -11.30 30.54
C THR A 201 17.52 -11.26 32.07
N PHE A 202 18.27 -12.10 32.80
CA PHE A 202 18.15 -12.22 34.27
C PHE A 202 19.20 -11.43 35.06
N THR A 203 19.93 -10.51 34.41
CA THR A 203 20.92 -9.67 35.09
C THR A 203 21.05 -8.29 34.42
N HIS A 204 21.86 -7.42 35.01
CA HIS A 204 22.26 -6.14 34.45
C HIS A 204 23.75 -5.91 34.74
N LYS A 205 24.43 -5.17 33.88
CA LYS A 205 25.79 -4.71 34.16
C LYS A 205 25.71 -3.45 35.03
N ARG A 206 26.52 -3.38 36.07
CA ARG A 206 26.42 -2.37 37.13
C ARG A 206 27.76 -1.66 37.29
N VAL A 207 27.70 -0.37 37.56
CA VAL A 207 28.83 0.41 38.07
C VAL A 207 28.41 1.17 39.32
N ARG A 208 29.34 1.35 40.26
CA ARG A 208 29.16 2.14 41.48
C ARG A 208 30.39 3.02 41.67
N VAL A 209 30.19 4.33 41.72
CA VAL A 209 31.24 5.31 42.00
C VAL A 209 30.84 6.22 43.18
N THR A 210 31.81 6.83 43.83
CA THR A 210 31.61 7.90 44.83
C THR A 210 31.70 9.29 44.21
N ASP A 211 32.37 9.42 43.06
CA ASP A 211 32.48 10.66 42.28
C ASP A 211 31.90 10.43 40.87
N PRO A 212 30.87 11.17 40.44
CA PRO A 212 30.32 11.06 39.09
C PRO A 212 31.34 11.30 37.97
N GLN A 213 32.40 12.09 38.21
CA GLN A 213 33.44 12.33 37.20
C GLN A 213 34.20 11.04 36.84
N ALA A 214 34.27 10.06 37.76
CA ALA A 214 34.90 8.77 37.47
C ALA A 214 34.18 8.01 36.34
N LEU A 215 32.88 8.28 36.11
CA LEU A 215 32.10 7.68 35.02
C LEU A 215 32.51 8.22 33.65
N GLU A 216 33.05 9.45 33.56
CA GLU A 216 33.34 10.12 32.28
C GLU A 216 34.39 9.38 31.43
N ARG A 217 35.14 8.44 32.03
CA ARG A 217 36.11 7.57 31.35
C ARG A 217 35.50 6.32 30.72
N LEU A 218 34.25 6.00 31.06
CA LEU A 218 33.56 4.81 30.60
C LEU A 218 32.85 5.08 29.27
N THR A 219 32.85 4.08 28.41
CA THR A 219 32.14 4.05 27.14
C THR A 219 30.95 3.11 27.24
N PHE A 220 30.03 3.17 26.29
CA PHE A 220 28.93 2.20 26.21
C PHE A 220 29.43 0.77 26.00
N HIS A 221 30.54 0.60 25.29
CA HIS A 221 31.16 -0.71 25.06
C HIS A 221 31.56 -1.39 26.38
N ASP A 222 31.96 -0.62 27.40
CA ASP A 222 32.26 -1.15 28.72
C ASP A 222 31.02 -1.75 29.40
N PHE A 223 29.82 -1.38 28.96
CA PHE A 223 28.55 -1.92 29.47
C PHE A 223 28.01 -3.12 28.67
N LEU A 224 28.56 -3.40 27.49
CA LEU A 224 28.15 -4.53 26.66
C LEU A 224 28.75 -5.85 27.17
N ASP A 225 28.09 -6.95 26.84
CA ASP A 225 28.59 -8.30 27.09
C ASP A 225 29.34 -8.80 25.85
N ALA A 226 30.58 -9.25 26.04
CA ALA A 226 31.42 -9.75 24.96
C ALA A 226 30.92 -11.07 24.34
N ALA A 227 29.97 -11.74 24.99
CA ALA A 227 29.32 -12.95 24.47
C ALA A 227 28.39 -12.69 23.26
N PHE A 228 28.00 -11.44 23.02
CA PHE A 228 27.12 -11.07 21.91
C PHE A 228 27.82 -10.09 20.96
N ASP A 229 27.53 -10.22 19.67
CA ASP A 229 28.02 -9.29 18.65
C ASP A 229 27.05 -8.13 18.46
N TYR A 230 27.46 -6.95 18.94
CA TYR A 230 26.72 -5.69 18.80
C TYR A 230 27.26 -4.80 17.67
N CYS A 231 28.20 -5.28 16.84
CA CYS A 231 28.74 -4.54 15.69
C CYS A 231 29.28 -3.13 15.99
N ARG A 232 29.85 -2.91 17.19
CA ARG A 232 30.42 -1.63 17.69
C ARG A 232 29.51 -0.41 17.46
N PRO A 233 28.47 -0.21 18.28
CA PRO A 233 27.56 0.92 18.12
C PRO A 233 28.28 2.26 18.35
N SER A 234 28.28 3.13 17.35
CA SER A 234 28.92 4.45 17.43
C SER A 234 28.05 5.50 18.13
N VAL A 235 26.73 5.31 18.13
CA VAL A 235 25.74 6.24 18.71
C VAL A 235 24.59 5.50 19.38
N LEU A 236 23.93 6.18 20.30
CA LEU A 236 22.77 5.68 21.04
C LEU A 236 21.68 6.75 21.04
N ALA A 237 20.42 6.37 20.79
CA ALA A 237 19.31 7.23 21.19
C ALA A 237 18.85 6.86 22.60
N VAL A 238 18.68 7.89 23.41
CA VAL A 238 18.31 7.83 24.82
C VAL A 238 16.92 8.41 24.98
N PHE A 239 16.03 7.67 25.64
CA PHE A 239 14.66 8.10 25.94
C PHE A 239 14.46 8.09 27.45
N SER A 240 14.22 9.25 28.05
CA SER A 240 14.01 9.35 29.50
C SER A 240 12.70 10.09 29.82
N PRO A 241 11.93 9.63 30.82
CA PRO A 241 10.77 10.38 31.30
C PRO A 241 11.14 11.51 32.27
N SER A 242 12.38 11.53 32.81
CA SER A 242 12.71 12.37 33.98
C SER A 242 13.98 13.21 33.86
N LEU A 243 14.87 12.89 32.92
CA LEU A 243 16.09 13.66 32.63
C LEU A 243 15.82 14.73 31.58
N SER A 244 16.38 15.91 31.80
CA SER A 244 16.39 17.03 30.87
C SER A 244 17.51 16.76 29.87
N LEU A 245 17.20 16.00 28.82
CA LEU A 245 18.17 15.63 27.78
C LEU A 245 18.54 16.80 26.84
N GLU A 246 18.18 18.04 27.19
CA GLU A 246 18.58 19.27 26.50
C GLU A 246 20.04 19.63 26.83
N HIS A 247 20.99 18.80 26.39
CA HIS A 247 22.40 19.15 26.48
C HIS A 247 22.86 19.75 25.15
N ASP A 248 23.62 20.84 25.25
CA ASP A 248 24.24 21.56 24.14
C ASP A 248 25.06 20.55 23.29
N PRO A 249 24.89 20.49 21.95
CA PRO A 249 25.63 19.60 21.04
C PRO A 249 27.16 19.85 20.97
N VAL A 250 27.74 20.43 22.02
CA VAL A 250 29.15 20.72 22.15
C VAL A 250 29.90 19.40 22.38
N LEU A 251 30.69 19.04 21.35
CA LEU A 251 31.74 18.02 21.31
C LEU A 251 31.31 16.59 20.97
N THR A 252 30.55 16.37 19.91
CA THR A 252 30.76 15.13 19.15
C THR A 252 32.04 15.28 18.33
N ARG A 253 32.95 14.30 18.42
CA ARG A 253 34.12 14.27 17.51
C ARG A 253 33.59 14.08 16.10
N ALA A 254 34.08 14.89 15.17
CA ALA A 254 33.77 14.74 13.75
C ALA A 254 34.31 13.38 13.26
N GLY A 255 33.39 12.55 12.76
CA GLY A 255 33.70 11.30 12.09
C GLY A 255 32.45 10.82 11.34
N ASP A 256 32.65 10.32 10.13
CA ASP A 256 31.56 10.05 9.18
C ASP A 256 30.56 9.01 9.70
N ALA A 257 31.06 7.97 10.37
CA ALA A 257 30.23 6.92 10.96
C ALA A 257 29.33 7.45 12.09
N THR A 258 29.83 8.38 12.92
CA THR A 258 29.07 8.98 14.02
C THR A 258 27.98 9.90 13.51
N LEU A 259 28.28 10.76 12.51
CA LEU A 259 27.28 11.66 11.91
C LEU A 259 26.20 10.88 11.16
N LYS A 260 26.59 9.86 10.39
CA LYS A 260 25.66 8.94 9.73
C LYS A 260 24.72 8.29 10.75
N GLY A 261 25.28 7.73 11.82
CA GLY A 261 24.49 7.09 12.87
C GLY A 261 23.55 8.08 13.55
N ARG A 262 24.03 9.27 13.90
CA ARG A 262 23.23 10.31 14.55
C ARG A 262 22.06 10.75 13.68
N LEU A 263 22.27 10.93 12.37
CA LEU A 263 21.20 11.29 11.44
C LEU A 263 20.12 10.19 11.39
N HIS A 264 20.51 8.93 11.23
CA HIS A 264 19.55 7.82 11.22
C HIS A 264 18.75 7.73 12.52
N MET A 265 19.42 7.77 13.67
CA MET A 265 18.75 7.71 14.98
C MET A 265 17.82 8.90 15.19
N ALA A 266 18.24 10.11 14.80
CA ALA A 266 17.41 11.31 14.88
C ALA A 266 16.13 11.19 14.04
N MET A 267 16.23 10.63 12.84
CA MET A 267 15.10 10.40 11.95
C MET A 267 14.19 9.28 12.47
N GLN A 268 14.76 8.19 12.98
CA GLN A 268 14.02 7.05 13.54
C GLN A 268 13.26 7.39 14.82
N ALA A 269 13.80 8.28 15.65
CA ALA A 269 13.23 8.62 16.95
C ALA A 269 12.52 9.99 16.98
N ASN A 270 12.22 10.55 15.80
CA ASN A 270 11.51 11.81 15.62
C ASN A 270 12.13 12.98 16.43
N MET A 271 13.42 13.26 16.19
CA MET A 271 14.19 14.31 16.87
C MET A 271 14.59 15.45 15.91
N PRO A 272 13.69 16.41 15.64
CA PRO A 272 13.93 17.50 14.68
C PRO A 272 15.15 18.36 15.00
N ARG A 273 15.37 18.68 16.28
CA ARG A 273 16.54 19.46 16.73
C ARG A 273 17.86 18.75 16.45
N GLU A 274 17.90 17.42 16.56
CA GLU A 274 19.10 16.63 16.27
C GLU A 274 19.41 16.56 14.77
N VAL A 275 18.38 16.43 13.92
CA VAL A 275 18.55 16.53 12.46
C VAL A 275 19.08 17.91 12.08
N GLN A 276 18.58 18.99 12.71
CA GLN A 276 19.11 20.34 12.52
C GLN A 276 20.55 20.49 13.01
N ALA A 277 20.93 19.88 14.14
CA ALA A 277 22.29 19.91 14.65
C ALA A 277 23.27 19.22 13.67
N VAL A 278 22.89 18.05 13.12
CA VAL A 278 23.65 17.38 12.06
C VAL A 278 23.78 18.30 10.83
N ALA A 279 22.69 18.95 10.40
CA ALA A 279 22.72 19.88 9.28
C ALA A 279 23.67 21.05 9.52
N GLN A 280 23.63 21.67 10.70
CA GLN A 280 24.54 22.75 11.08
C GLN A 280 26.01 22.30 11.09
N GLN A 281 26.29 21.08 11.57
CA GLN A 281 27.63 20.52 11.60
C GLN A 281 28.18 20.26 10.19
N LEU A 282 27.35 19.76 9.27
CA LEU A 282 27.72 19.53 7.86
C LEU A 282 27.94 20.83 7.08
N ARG A 283 27.28 21.93 7.48
CA ARG A 283 27.53 23.26 6.90
C ARG A 283 28.88 23.87 7.30
N LYS A 284 29.53 23.37 8.35
CA LYS A 284 30.85 23.90 8.77
C LYS A 284 31.89 23.59 7.69
N PRO A 285 32.65 24.58 7.18
CA PRO A 285 33.60 24.38 6.09
C PRO A 285 34.62 23.28 6.35
N ALA A 286 35.13 23.18 7.59
CA ALA A 286 36.10 22.16 7.98
C ALA A 286 35.52 20.74 7.88
N THR A 287 34.25 20.54 8.21
CA THR A 287 33.57 19.23 8.07
C THR A 287 33.35 18.92 6.60
N ARG A 288 32.79 19.87 5.84
CA ARG A 288 32.44 19.66 4.43
C ARG A 288 33.64 19.44 3.53
N ALA A 289 34.77 20.10 3.79
CA ALA A 289 36.00 19.98 3.02
C ALA A 289 36.66 18.60 3.13
N ASN A 290 36.32 17.83 4.17
CA ASN A 290 36.87 16.50 4.40
C ASN A 290 36.03 15.38 3.75
N LEU A 291 34.92 15.72 3.08
CA LEU A 291 33.99 14.74 2.49
C LEU A 291 33.97 14.89 0.96
N SER A 292 34.20 13.79 0.26
CA SER A 292 33.78 13.64 -1.14
C SER A 292 32.25 13.66 -1.27
N ASP A 293 31.75 13.85 -2.49
CA ASP A 293 30.31 13.81 -2.74
C ASP A 293 29.74 12.40 -2.53
N GLU A 294 30.52 11.35 -2.82
CA GLU A 294 30.16 9.96 -2.52
C GLU A 294 30.04 9.71 -1.01
N GLU A 295 31.02 10.16 -0.21
CA GLU A 295 31.00 10.03 1.25
C GLU A 295 29.83 10.81 1.86
N LEU A 296 29.59 12.04 1.40
CA LEU A 296 28.46 12.85 1.84
C LEU A 296 27.11 12.20 1.47
N THR A 297 27.00 11.62 0.27
CA THR A 297 25.80 10.89 -0.15
C THR A 297 25.57 9.66 0.73
N ALA A 298 26.60 8.87 1.03
CA ALA A 298 26.49 7.71 1.90
C ALA A 298 26.11 8.10 3.34
N LEU A 299 26.67 9.19 3.86
CA LEU A 299 26.35 9.76 5.17
C LEU A 299 24.89 10.22 5.23
N LEU A 300 24.42 11.00 4.23
CA LEU A 300 23.05 11.53 4.19
C LEU A 300 22.00 10.45 3.91
N ALA A 301 22.34 9.40 3.15
CA ALA A 301 21.46 8.25 2.97
C ALA A 301 21.20 7.55 4.32
N ALA A 302 22.24 7.55 5.17
CA ALA A 302 22.24 7.02 6.53
C ALA A 302 21.56 5.65 6.62
N LYS A 303 21.92 4.75 5.69
CA LYS A 303 21.37 3.39 5.66
C LYS A 303 21.81 2.59 6.88
N ASP A 304 20.85 1.93 7.52
CA ASP A 304 21.12 0.91 8.54
C ASP A 304 21.66 -0.39 7.92
N ALA A 305 21.96 -1.40 8.74
CA ALA A 305 22.41 -2.72 8.28
C ALA A 305 21.40 -3.46 7.39
N GLY A 306 20.11 -3.13 7.48
CA GLY A 306 19.05 -3.66 6.60
C GLY A 306 18.94 -2.93 5.26
N GLY A 307 19.70 -1.84 5.08
CA GLY A 307 19.65 -0.99 3.90
C GLY A 307 18.52 0.04 3.92
N VAL A 308 17.82 0.20 5.04
CA VAL A 308 16.73 1.18 5.20
C VAL A 308 17.35 2.56 5.40
N THR A 309 16.95 3.52 4.57
CA THR A 309 17.43 4.91 4.63
C THR A 309 16.82 5.67 5.80
N ALA A 310 17.53 6.72 6.26
CA ALA A 310 17.02 7.66 7.26
C ALA A 310 15.65 8.28 6.88
N LEU A 311 15.49 8.69 5.63
CA LEU A 311 14.22 9.22 5.15
C LEU A 311 13.13 8.13 5.14
N GLY A 312 13.47 6.92 4.68
CA GLY A 312 12.53 5.80 4.62
C GLY A 312 11.99 5.37 5.99
N VAL A 313 12.80 5.43 7.05
CA VAL A 313 12.32 5.15 8.41
C VAL A 313 11.39 6.25 8.93
N ALA A 314 11.70 7.53 8.69
CA ALA A 314 10.82 8.63 9.08
C ALA A 314 9.47 8.59 8.35
N MET A 315 9.49 8.24 7.05
CA MET A 315 8.28 8.01 6.24
C MET A 315 7.43 6.88 6.82
N SER A 316 8.05 5.75 7.16
CA SER A 316 7.34 4.59 7.74
C SER A 316 6.61 4.89 9.06
N TRP A 317 6.97 5.97 9.76
CA TRP A 317 6.34 6.41 11.00
C TRP A 317 5.59 7.74 10.89
N SER A 318 5.46 8.29 9.68
CA SER A 318 4.81 9.57 9.41
C SER A 318 5.36 10.75 10.21
N TYR A 319 6.68 10.79 10.43
CA TYR A 319 7.34 11.89 11.13
C TYR A 319 7.59 13.08 10.19
N THR A 320 6.53 13.83 9.89
CA THR A 320 6.51 14.86 8.84
C THR A 320 7.47 16.03 9.08
N GLU A 321 7.67 16.45 10.34
CA GLU A 321 8.59 17.55 10.68
C GLU A 321 10.05 17.19 10.38
N VAL A 322 10.50 15.99 10.79
CA VAL A 322 11.88 15.55 10.51
C VAL A 322 12.10 15.30 9.02
N MET A 323 11.08 14.84 8.28
CA MET A 323 11.13 14.74 6.82
C MET A 323 11.40 16.11 6.17
N ALA A 324 10.69 17.16 6.61
CA ALA A 324 10.88 18.50 6.08
C ALA A 324 12.29 19.04 6.34
N ILE A 325 12.80 18.86 7.57
CA ILE A 325 14.16 19.28 7.95
C ILE A 325 15.21 18.51 7.13
N TYR A 326 15.01 17.20 6.93
CA TYR A 326 15.90 16.38 6.10
C TYR A 326 15.90 16.82 4.64
N GLY A 327 14.72 17.12 4.06
CA GLY A 327 14.63 17.63 2.69
C GLY A 327 15.42 18.93 2.50
N GLU A 328 15.35 19.83 3.47
CA GLU A 328 16.14 21.07 3.48
C GLU A 328 17.65 20.81 3.64
N LEU A 329 18.04 19.85 4.47
CA LEU A 329 19.43 19.40 4.58
C LEU A 329 19.95 18.87 3.24
N VAL A 330 19.20 18.00 2.55
CA VAL A 330 19.59 17.45 1.24
C VAL A 330 19.73 18.58 0.22
N ARG A 331 18.76 19.50 0.15
CA ARG A 331 18.78 20.65 -0.76
C ARG A 331 20.00 21.55 -0.56
N GLN A 332 20.42 21.74 0.68
CA GLN A 332 21.55 22.61 1.04
C GLN A 332 22.90 21.88 1.15
N SER A 333 22.95 20.58 0.87
CA SER A 333 24.16 19.75 1.03
C SER A 333 25.30 20.13 0.07
N GLY A 334 24.98 20.83 -1.04
CA GLY A 334 25.91 21.09 -2.14
C GLY A 334 26.08 19.90 -3.09
N LEU A 335 25.39 18.78 -2.87
CA LEU A 335 25.36 17.65 -3.81
C LEU A 335 24.67 18.02 -5.12
N GLY A 336 25.09 17.39 -6.21
CA GLY A 336 24.41 17.49 -7.50
C GLY A 336 22.96 16.96 -7.45
N PRO A 337 22.09 17.42 -8.37
CA PRO A 337 20.66 17.12 -8.33
C PRO A 337 20.34 15.62 -8.46
N VAL A 338 21.18 14.84 -9.14
CA VAL A 338 21.03 13.38 -9.24
C VAL A 338 21.23 12.70 -7.87
N ALA A 339 22.29 13.06 -7.13
CA ALA A 339 22.54 12.51 -5.81
C ALA A 339 21.45 12.94 -4.80
N GLN A 340 20.97 14.18 -4.89
CA GLN A 340 19.82 14.64 -4.12
C GLN A 340 18.56 13.81 -4.42
N ALA A 341 18.25 13.55 -5.69
CA ALA A 341 17.12 12.71 -6.06
C ALA A 341 17.26 11.27 -5.52
N GLU A 342 18.45 10.66 -5.59
CA GLU A 342 18.68 9.32 -5.03
C GLU A 342 18.45 9.27 -3.50
N LEU A 343 18.85 10.30 -2.77
CA LEU A 343 18.56 10.42 -1.33
C LEU A 343 17.05 10.53 -1.06
N LEU A 344 16.35 11.35 -1.85
CA LEU A 344 14.92 11.59 -1.69
C LEU A 344 14.05 10.42 -2.16
N ALA A 345 14.57 9.55 -3.03
CA ALA A 345 13.89 8.31 -3.45
C ALA A 345 13.72 7.32 -2.29
N ALA A 346 14.57 7.43 -1.25
CA ALA A 346 14.50 6.64 -0.02
C ALA A 346 14.38 5.12 -0.26
N ARG A 347 15.13 4.61 -1.26
CA ARG A 347 15.10 3.18 -1.63
C ARG A 347 15.72 2.30 -0.55
N ASP A 348 15.07 1.18 -0.27
CA ASP A 348 15.63 0.13 0.59
C ASP A 348 16.69 -0.73 -0.13
N SER A 349 17.11 -1.83 0.49
CA SER A 349 18.08 -2.77 -0.06
C SER A 349 17.58 -3.53 -1.30
N GLU A 350 16.27 -3.63 -1.49
CA GLU A 350 15.64 -4.20 -2.70
C GLU A 350 15.42 -3.15 -3.80
N GLY A 351 15.77 -1.89 -3.53
CA GLY A 351 15.59 -0.78 -4.46
C GLY A 351 14.14 -0.26 -4.51
N ILE A 352 13.27 -0.67 -3.58
CA ILE A 352 11.88 -0.25 -3.51
C ILE A 352 11.81 1.14 -2.87
N PRO A 353 11.24 2.16 -3.57
CA PRO A 353 11.05 3.48 -3.00
C PRO A 353 10.12 3.45 -1.79
N ALA A 354 10.45 4.18 -0.73
CA ALA A 354 9.59 4.28 0.46
C ALA A 354 8.16 4.75 0.13
N LEU A 355 8.01 5.66 -0.85
CA LEU A 355 6.70 6.16 -1.29
C LEU A 355 5.74 5.04 -1.73
N GLN A 356 6.23 3.95 -2.33
CA GLN A 356 5.35 2.83 -2.71
C GLN A 356 4.72 2.18 -1.48
N ARG A 357 5.50 1.95 -0.42
CA ARG A 357 5.00 1.36 0.82
C ARG A 357 3.96 2.26 1.49
N ASP A 358 4.18 3.57 1.43
CA ASP A 358 3.24 4.54 2.01
C ASP A 358 1.91 4.59 1.26
N VAL A 359 1.94 4.54 -0.07
CA VAL A 359 0.72 4.40 -0.90
C VAL A 359 -0.02 3.11 -0.52
N LEU A 360 0.66 1.98 -0.36
CA LEU A 360 0.01 0.74 0.04
C LEU A 360 -0.58 0.79 1.46
N SER A 361 0.04 1.53 2.37
CA SER A 361 -0.43 1.69 3.75
C SER A 361 -1.47 2.80 3.95
N GLY A 362 -1.73 3.63 2.93
CA GLY A 362 -2.71 4.72 2.96
C GLY A 362 -2.45 5.77 4.05
N ARG A 363 -1.18 6.06 4.37
CA ARG A 363 -0.83 7.08 5.38
C ARG A 363 -0.92 8.49 4.80
N ASN A 364 -2.03 9.16 5.07
CA ASN A 364 -2.34 10.48 4.52
C ASN A 364 -1.24 11.51 4.75
N ASP A 365 -0.83 11.68 6.02
CA ASP A 365 0.08 12.74 6.42
C ASP A 365 1.49 12.56 5.81
N THR A 366 1.94 11.31 5.67
CA THR A 366 3.23 11.00 5.06
C THR A 366 3.23 11.32 3.57
N LEU A 367 2.18 10.92 2.84
CA LEU A 367 2.05 11.23 1.41
C LEU A 367 2.01 12.75 1.18
N LEU A 368 1.22 13.47 1.98
CA LEU A 368 1.17 14.94 1.91
C LEU A 368 2.54 15.57 2.19
N ALA A 369 3.22 15.15 3.25
CA ALA A 369 4.54 15.65 3.60
C ALA A 369 5.59 15.34 2.52
N TYR A 370 5.52 14.17 1.88
CA TYR A 370 6.42 13.83 0.78
C TYR A 370 6.16 14.70 -0.46
N GLY A 371 4.90 14.96 -0.80
CA GLY A 371 4.54 15.90 -1.87
C GLY A 371 5.03 17.33 -1.61
N GLU A 372 4.89 17.82 -0.37
CA GLU A 372 5.47 19.09 0.07
C GLU A 372 7.00 19.09 -0.07
N LEU A 373 7.66 18.01 0.36
CA LEU A 373 9.11 17.85 0.24
C LEU A 373 9.54 17.94 -1.24
N MET A 374 8.85 17.26 -2.14
CA MET A 374 9.14 17.31 -3.57
C MET A 374 9.05 18.74 -4.12
N ARG A 375 8.02 19.49 -3.74
CA ARG A 375 7.84 20.88 -4.19
C ARG A 375 8.97 21.81 -3.71
N HIS A 376 9.47 21.59 -2.49
CA HIS A 376 10.53 22.40 -1.90
C HIS A 376 11.95 21.88 -2.19
N SER A 377 12.08 20.73 -2.86
CA SER A 377 13.38 20.10 -3.14
C SER A 377 14.32 20.94 -4.01
N GLY A 378 13.78 21.85 -4.82
CA GLY A 378 14.54 22.61 -5.82
C GLY A 378 15.02 21.77 -7.02
N LEU A 379 14.63 20.50 -7.10
CA LEU A 379 14.93 19.63 -8.24
C LEU A 379 14.15 20.04 -9.49
N ALA A 380 14.69 19.71 -10.67
CA ALA A 380 13.98 19.92 -11.93
C ALA A 380 12.67 19.11 -11.97
N PRO A 381 11.60 19.61 -12.64
CA PRO A 381 10.31 18.93 -12.69
C PRO A 381 10.38 17.45 -13.12
N GLN A 382 11.29 17.11 -14.05
CA GLN A 382 11.49 15.73 -14.51
C GLN A 382 11.96 14.80 -13.38
N MET A 383 12.86 15.28 -12.51
CA MET A 383 13.35 14.49 -11.36
C MET A 383 12.26 14.36 -10.29
N GLN A 384 11.54 15.44 -10.02
CA GLN A 384 10.38 15.41 -9.11
C GLN A 384 9.32 14.41 -9.59
N ALA A 385 9.00 14.43 -10.90
CA ALA A 385 8.09 13.46 -11.50
C ALA A 385 8.63 12.02 -11.37
N GLY A 386 9.94 11.80 -11.59
CA GLY A 386 10.56 10.48 -11.38
C GLY A 386 10.44 9.96 -9.95
N LEU A 387 10.59 10.85 -8.96
CA LEU A 387 10.43 10.51 -7.54
C LEU A 387 8.97 10.22 -7.18
N LEU A 388 8.03 11.04 -7.66
CA LEU A 388 6.60 10.81 -7.44
C LEU A 388 6.11 9.54 -8.15
N ALA A 389 6.62 9.22 -9.34
CA ALA A 389 6.32 7.98 -10.04
C ALA A 389 6.71 6.75 -9.21
N ALA A 390 7.78 6.89 -8.41
CA ALA A 390 8.29 5.88 -7.48
C ALA A 390 8.32 4.49 -8.12
N ARG A 391 8.95 4.37 -9.29
CA ARG A 391 8.99 3.11 -10.04
C ARG A 391 9.82 2.07 -9.29
N ARG A 392 9.26 0.86 -9.17
CA ARG A 392 9.96 -0.30 -8.65
C ARG A 392 11.02 -0.75 -9.65
N ALA A 393 12.23 -1.07 -9.18
CA ALA A 393 13.33 -1.45 -10.06
C ALA A 393 13.08 -2.77 -10.81
N ALA A 394 12.37 -3.72 -10.18
CA ALA A 394 12.16 -5.06 -10.73
C ALA A 394 11.25 -5.10 -11.97
N ASP A 395 10.19 -4.29 -12.01
CA ASP A 395 9.16 -4.36 -13.06
C ASP A 395 8.67 -2.98 -13.55
N GLY A 396 9.23 -1.89 -13.01
CA GLY A 396 8.90 -0.52 -13.36
C GLY A 396 7.47 -0.09 -13.02
N LEU A 397 6.75 -0.86 -12.20
CA LEU A 397 5.40 -0.54 -11.76
C LEU A 397 5.43 0.76 -10.93
N PRO A 398 4.67 1.81 -11.32
CA PRO A 398 4.65 3.08 -10.61
C PRO A 398 3.67 3.07 -9.43
N ALA A 399 3.82 4.03 -8.52
CA ALA A 399 2.95 4.18 -7.35
C ALA A 399 1.45 4.33 -7.70
N MET A 400 1.13 5.02 -8.80
CA MET A 400 -0.26 5.14 -9.26
C MET A 400 -0.89 3.79 -9.61
N ALA A 401 -0.14 2.87 -10.20
CA ALA A 401 -0.64 1.54 -10.50
C ALA A 401 -0.94 0.74 -9.23
N LEU A 402 -0.10 0.88 -8.19
CA LEU A 402 -0.35 0.27 -6.88
C LEU A 402 -1.60 0.84 -6.17
N ALA A 403 -1.89 2.12 -6.40
CA ALA A 403 -3.10 2.76 -5.87
C ALA A 403 -4.39 2.23 -6.55
N LEU A 404 -4.33 1.92 -7.86
CA LEU A 404 -5.45 1.37 -8.63
C LEU A 404 -5.60 -0.15 -8.55
N LEU A 405 -4.53 -0.86 -8.18
CA LEU A 405 -4.47 -2.33 -8.16
C LEU A 405 -4.25 -2.85 -6.74
N PRO A 406 -5.24 -2.74 -5.84
CA PRO A 406 -5.09 -3.18 -4.45
C PRO A 406 -4.78 -4.67 -4.33
N SER A 407 -5.10 -5.49 -5.35
CA SER A 407 -4.73 -6.91 -5.40
C SER A 407 -3.21 -7.16 -5.47
N GLN A 408 -2.42 -6.17 -5.87
CA GLN A 408 -0.95 -6.25 -5.86
C GLN A 408 -0.36 -5.93 -4.48
N ARG A 409 -1.20 -5.67 -3.47
CA ARG A 409 -0.78 -5.54 -2.06
C ARG A 409 -0.39 -6.92 -1.53
N ALA A 410 0.59 -6.95 -0.63
CA ALA A 410 0.85 -8.15 0.15
C ALA A 410 -0.42 -8.55 0.92
N ASN A 411 -0.72 -9.86 0.98
CA ASN A 411 -1.95 -10.40 1.59
C ASN A 411 -2.16 -9.96 3.05
N ASP A 412 -1.09 -9.55 3.74
CA ASP A 412 -1.11 -9.13 5.15
C ASP A 412 -1.47 -7.66 5.34
N MET A 413 -1.62 -6.87 4.27
CA MET A 413 -2.00 -5.46 4.36
C MET A 413 -3.53 -5.30 4.34
N PRO A 414 -4.12 -4.46 5.22
CA PRO A 414 -5.55 -4.22 5.23
C PRO A 414 -6.02 -3.66 3.88
N ASN A 415 -7.20 -4.10 3.43
CA ASN A 415 -7.83 -3.52 2.25
C ASN A 415 -8.33 -2.11 2.57
N LEU A 416 -7.57 -1.10 2.15
CA LEU A 416 -7.89 0.32 2.32
C LEU A 416 -8.81 0.88 1.21
N GLY A 417 -9.26 0.04 0.26
CA GLY A 417 -10.10 0.46 -0.86
C GLY A 417 -9.45 1.58 -1.71
N ASP A 418 -10.27 2.58 -2.02
CA ASP A 418 -9.97 3.75 -2.86
C ASP A 418 -9.20 4.88 -2.15
N ILE A 419 -9.01 4.79 -0.83
CA ILE A 419 -8.33 5.82 -0.03
C ILE A 419 -6.94 6.17 -0.59
N PRO A 420 -6.04 5.19 -0.87
CA PRO A 420 -4.72 5.50 -1.42
C PRO A 420 -4.74 6.26 -2.74
N LEU A 421 -5.70 5.93 -3.62
CA LEU A 421 -5.86 6.58 -4.92
C LEU A 421 -6.21 8.05 -4.77
N HIS A 422 -7.17 8.37 -3.90
CA HIS A 422 -7.57 9.76 -3.66
C HIS A 422 -6.41 10.60 -3.11
N ILE A 423 -5.65 10.07 -2.15
CA ILE A 423 -4.55 10.83 -1.54
C ILE A 423 -3.40 11.03 -2.52
N TYR A 424 -2.93 9.94 -3.13
CA TYR A 424 -1.80 9.99 -4.05
C TYR A 424 -2.15 10.81 -5.30
N GLY A 425 -3.34 10.60 -5.88
CA GLY A 425 -3.83 11.39 -7.01
C GLY A 425 -3.91 12.88 -6.70
N ALA A 426 -4.45 13.24 -5.53
CA ALA A 426 -4.53 14.63 -5.12
C ALA A 426 -3.15 15.25 -4.81
N MET A 427 -2.19 14.46 -4.31
CA MET A 427 -0.79 14.87 -4.17
C MET A 427 -0.17 15.18 -5.54
N VAL A 428 -0.37 14.33 -6.55
CA VAL A 428 0.12 14.56 -7.92
C VAL A 428 -0.46 15.85 -8.49
N LEU A 429 -1.78 16.07 -8.36
CA LEU A 429 -2.44 17.27 -8.85
C LEU A 429 -1.97 18.57 -8.16
N ARG A 430 -1.56 18.48 -6.89
CA ARG A 430 -1.01 19.62 -6.11
C ARG A 430 0.52 19.71 -6.11
N SER A 431 1.19 18.90 -6.93
CA SER A 431 2.66 18.87 -6.98
C SER A 431 3.27 20.16 -7.55
N GLY A 432 2.51 20.90 -8.36
CA GLY A 432 3.02 22.04 -9.13
C GLY A 432 3.78 21.63 -10.39
N LEU A 433 3.82 20.34 -10.73
CA LEU A 433 4.42 19.85 -11.96
C LEU A 433 3.64 20.33 -13.20
N PRO A 434 4.31 20.44 -14.37
CA PRO A 434 3.65 20.60 -15.66
C PRO A 434 2.54 19.57 -15.88
N VAL A 435 1.48 19.98 -16.59
CA VAL A 435 0.27 19.16 -16.82
C VAL A 435 0.62 17.83 -17.46
N ASP A 436 1.50 17.81 -18.45
CA ASP A 436 1.96 16.59 -19.13
C ASP A 436 2.61 15.58 -18.18
N MET A 437 3.39 16.04 -17.19
CA MET A 437 3.98 15.16 -16.18
C MET A 437 2.94 14.65 -15.18
N GLN A 438 1.98 15.49 -14.79
CA GLN A 438 0.86 15.04 -13.94
C GLN A 438 0.06 13.95 -14.64
N VAL A 439 -0.17 14.10 -15.95
CA VAL A 439 -0.87 13.12 -16.79
C VAL A 439 -0.09 11.82 -16.87
N GLU A 440 1.23 11.87 -17.06
CA GLU A 440 2.06 10.65 -17.08
C GLU A 440 1.96 9.89 -15.73
N LEU A 441 2.04 10.63 -14.62
CA LEU A 441 1.90 10.06 -13.27
C LEU A 441 0.51 9.45 -13.05
N LEU A 442 -0.56 10.17 -13.39
CA LEU A 442 -1.94 9.72 -13.23
C LEU A 442 -2.31 8.57 -14.17
N ALA A 443 -1.67 8.45 -15.34
CA ALA A 443 -1.87 7.32 -16.23
C ALA A 443 -1.27 6.03 -15.65
N GLY A 444 -0.24 6.14 -14.80
CA GLY A 444 0.35 5.02 -14.08
C GLY A 444 0.91 3.92 -15.01
N LYS A 445 1.44 4.30 -16.17
CA LYS A 445 1.89 3.33 -17.19
C LYS A 445 3.11 2.54 -16.68
N GLY A 446 3.03 1.21 -16.75
CA GLY A 446 4.17 0.31 -16.50
C GLY A 446 5.20 0.31 -17.64
N LEU A 447 6.21 -0.57 -17.59
CA LEU A 447 7.26 -0.65 -18.62
C LEU A 447 6.74 -0.95 -20.02
N GLN A 448 5.63 -1.71 -20.13
CA GLN A 448 4.99 -2.02 -21.41
C GLN A 448 4.07 -0.89 -21.91
N GLY A 449 4.01 0.25 -21.20
CA GLY A 449 3.13 1.37 -21.53
C GLY A 449 1.65 1.12 -21.23
N VAL A 450 1.29 -0.01 -20.64
CA VAL A 450 -0.08 -0.35 -20.25
C VAL A 450 -0.54 0.57 -19.10
N PRO A 451 -1.61 1.36 -19.28
CA PRO A 451 -2.11 2.25 -18.23
C PRO A 451 -2.74 1.49 -17.06
N ALA A 452 -2.62 2.06 -15.86
CA ALA A 452 -3.13 1.46 -14.63
C ALA A 452 -4.66 1.23 -14.68
N LEU A 453 -5.41 2.16 -15.28
CA LEU A 453 -6.86 2.06 -15.42
C LEU A 453 -7.29 0.81 -16.21
N GLN A 454 -6.57 0.46 -17.28
CA GLN A 454 -6.88 -0.71 -18.08
C GLN A 454 -6.66 -2.01 -17.31
N LEU A 455 -5.60 -2.06 -16.48
CA LEU A 455 -5.36 -3.19 -15.58
C LEU A 455 -6.44 -3.29 -14.49
N ALA A 456 -6.90 -2.15 -13.95
CA ALA A 456 -7.97 -2.12 -12.96
C ALA A 456 -9.28 -2.70 -13.52
N VAL A 457 -9.62 -2.36 -14.77
CA VAL A 457 -10.76 -2.94 -15.49
C VAL A 457 -10.59 -4.45 -15.71
N LEU A 458 -9.41 -4.90 -16.10
CA LEU A 458 -9.16 -6.33 -16.32
C LEU A 458 -9.29 -7.15 -15.03
N PHE A 459 -8.78 -6.62 -13.92
CA PHE A 459 -8.72 -7.36 -12.66
C PHE A 459 -9.96 -7.24 -11.77
N GLY A 460 -10.99 -6.50 -12.16
CA GLY A 460 -12.21 -6.44 -11.35
C GLY A 460 -12.31 -5.28 -10.36
N HIS A 461 -11.43 -4.28 -10.43
CA HIS A 461 -11.26 -3.24 -9.39
C HIS A 461 -12.28 -2.10 -9.51
N GLN A 462 -13.57 -2.44 -9.36
CA GLN A 462 -14.71 -1.54 -9.58
C GLN A 462 -14.66 -0.26 -8.75
N ALA A 463 -14.30 -0.37 -7.46
CA ALA A 463 -14.24 0.78 -6.56
C ALA A 463 -13.14 1.77 -7.01
N GLU A 464 -11.97 1.24 -7.37
CA GLU A 464 -10.83 2.04 -7.83
C GLU A 464 -11.08 2.67 -9.21
N ILE A 465 -11.79 1.98 -10.11
CA ILE A 465 -12.21 2.54 -11.41
C ILE A 465 -13.11 3.77 -11.19
N LEU A 466 -14.13 3.65 -10.34
CA LEU A 466 -15.04 4.76 -10.06
C LEU A 466 -14.34 5.92 -9.35
N ALA A 467 -13.49 5.62 -8.37
CA ALA A 467 -12.68 6.61 -7.66
C ALA A 467 -11.69 7.32 -8.59
N TYR A 468 -11.10 6.60 -9.55
CA TYR A 468 -10.25 7.21 -10.58
C TYR A 468 -11.04 8.22 -11.42
N GLY A 469 -12.25 7.88 -11.87
CA GLY A 469 -13.10 8.83 -12.58
C GLY A 469 -13.46 10.05 -11.77
N ALA A 470 -13.79 9.87 -10.49
CA ALA A 470 -14.09 10.98 -9.59
C ALA A 470 -12.88 11.91 -9.42
N LEU A 471 -11.69 11.33 -9.24
CA LEU A 471 -10.42 12.06 -9.19
C LEU A 471 -10.18 12.85 -10.47
N ILE A 472 -10.31 12.23 -11.65
CA ILE A 472 -10.08 12.89 -12.94
C ILE A 472 -11.12 13.99 -13.19
N ARG A 473 -12.40 13.74 -12.88
CA ARG A 473 -13.46 14.75 -12.99
C ARG A 473 -13.20 15.97 -12.10
N GLY A 474 -12.73 15.73 -10.87
CA GLY A 474 -12.39 16.77 -9.89
C GLY A 474 -11.00 17.39 -10.07
N SER A 475 -10.24 16.98 -11.09
CA SER A 475 -8.81 17.32 -11.20
C SER A 475 -8.51 18.76 -11.60
N GLY A 476 -9.45 19.43 -12.27
CA GLY A 476 -9.21 20.73 -12.91
C GLY A 476 -8.32 20.68 -14.17
N LEU A 477 -7.95 19.47 -14.64
CA LEU A 477 -7.20 19.29 -15.88
C LEU A 477 -8.05 19.67 -17.10
N PRO A 478 -7.43 20.06 -18.25
CA PRO A 478 -8.16 20.29 -19.49
C PRO A 478 -9.02 19.09 -19.88
N LEU A 479 -10.22 19.32 -20.44
CA LEU A 479 -11.14 18.24 -20.79
C LEU A 479 -10.54 17.22 -21.76
N ALA A 480 -9.69 17.66 -22.70
CA ALA A 480 -8.97 16.77 -23.61
C ALA A 480 -8.01 15.83 -22.86
N THR A 481 -7.33 16.35 -21.84
CA THR A 481 -6.42 15.60 -20.97
C THR A 481 -7.17 14.62 -20.07
N GLN A 482 -8.31 15.04 -19.52
CA GLN A 482 -9.19 14.14 -18.78
C GLN A 482 -9.65 12.98 -19.69
N ALA A 483 -10.07 13.29 -20.93
CA ALA A 483 -10.45 12.27 -21.90
C ALA A 483 -9.31 11.30 -22.20
N GLU A 484 -8.07 11.78 -22.41
CA GLU A 484 -6.89 10.92 -22.62
C GLU A 484 -6.68 9.93 -21.47
N LEU A 485 -6.75 10.42 -20.22
CA LEU A 485 -6.58 9.60 -19.02
C LEU A 485 -7.68 8.54 -18.88
N LEU A 486 -8.93 8.89 -19.19
CA LEU A 486 -10.05 7.95 -19.16
C LEU A 486 -10.03 6.97 -20.33
N GLU A 487 -9.54 7.39 -21.51
CA GLU A 487 -9.36 6.50 -22.66
C GLU A 487 -8.32 5.42 -22.37
N ALA A 488 -7.27 5.81 -21.64
CA ALA A 488 -6.19 4.94 -21.16
C ALA A 488 -5.65 4.05 -22.30
N LYS A 489 -5.16 4.71 -23.35
CA LYS A 489 -4.57 4.05 -24.51
C LYS A 489 -3.20 3.45 -24.19
N ARG A 490 -3.00 2.23 -24.69
CA ARG A 490 -1.70 1.59 -24.83
C ARG A 490 -0.87 2.22 -25.96
N PRO A 491 0.45 1.95 -26.02
CA PRO A 491 1.30 2.41 -27.13
C PRO A 491 0.85 1.91 -28.52
N ASP A 492 0.18 0.77 -28.58
CA ASP A 492 -0.41 0.19 -29.81
C ASP A 492 -1.79 0.77 -30.17
N GLY A 493 -2.22 1.81 -29.45
CA GLY A 493 -3.48 2.52 -29.66
C GLY A 493 -4.72 1.85 -29.09
N VAL A 494 -4.60 0.67 -28.46
CA VAL A 494 -5.75 -0.04 -27.88
C VAL A 494 -6.24 0.68 -26.63
N SER A 495 -7.51 1.11 -26.63
CA SER A 495 -8.17 1.78 -25.50
C SER A 495 -8.67 0.80 -24.44
N THR A 496 -9.09 1.31 -23.29
CA THR A 496 -9.69 0.48 -22.23
C THR A 496 -10.99 -0.19 -22.67
N MET A 497 -11.86 0.55 -23.37
CA MET A 497 -13.12 0.00 -23.90
C MET A 497 -12.88 -1.08 -24.95
N GLU A 498 -11.88 -0.90 -25.83
CA GLU A 498 -11.49 -1.91 -26.83
C GLU A 498 -11.11 -3.23 -26.19
N PHE A 499 -10.23 -3.13 -25.20
CA PHE A 499 -9.70 -4.28 -24.51
C PHE A 499 -10.77 -5.00 -23.68
N ALA A 500 -11.72 -4.25 -23.09
CA ALA A 500 -12.79 -4.84 -22.29
C ALA A 500 -13.86 -5.55 -23.15
N LEU A 501 -14.18 -5.03 -24.33
CA LEU A 501 -15.18 -5.63 -25.23
C LEU A 501 -14.63 -6.74 -26.13
N LEU A 502 -13.33 -6.74 -26.40
CA LEU A 502 -12.61 -7.79 -27.12
C LEU A 502 -11.43 -8.29 -26.27
N PRO A 503 -11.70 -8.97 -25.14
CA PRO A 503 -10.64 -9.47 -24.28
C PRO A 503 -9.78 -10.52 -25.01
N PRO A 504 -8.48 -10.62 -24.71
CA PRO A 504 -7.63 -11.65 -25.29
C PRO A 504 -8.13 -13.06 -24.90
N PRO A 505 -7.87 -14.10 -25.72
CA PRO A 505 -8.27 -15.46 -25.40
C PRO A 505 -7.80 -15.89 -24.00
N GLY A 506 -8.73 -16.39 -23.18
CA GLY A 506 -8.46 -16.78 -21.79
C GLY A 506 -8.74 -15.70 -20.73
N ALA A 507 -8.90 -14.43 -21.11
CA ALA A 507 -9.31 -13.37 -20.18
C ALA A 507 -10.82 -13.41 -19.85
N GLU A 508 -11.65 -14.05 -20.68
CA GLU A 508 -13.09 -14.28 -20.40
C GLU A 508 -13.32 -15.15 -19.15
N ALA A 509 -12.29 -15.90 -18.69
CA ALA A 509 -12.33 -16.64 -17.43
C ALA A 509 -12.24 -15.74 -16.18
N LEU A 510 -11.98 -14.43 -16.34
CA LEU A 510 -11.98 -13.46 -15.24
C LEU A 510 -13.43 -13.06 -14.94
N SER A 511 -14.00 -13.62 -13.87
CA SER A 511 -15.42 -13.50 -13.49
C SER A 511 -15.96 -12.08 -13.35
N ASN A 512 -15.11 -11.06 -13.31
CA ASN A 512 -15.45 -9.70 -12.88
C ASN A 512 -15.46 -8.67 -14.04
N LEU A 513 -15.25 -9.10 -15.30
CA LEU A 513 -15.13 -8.19 -16.43
C LEU A 513 -16.43 -7.43 -16.73
N VAL A 514 -17.59 -8.07 -16.57
CA VAL A 514 -18.91 -7.44 -16.75
C VAL A 514 -19.12 -6.28 -15.78
N ASP A 515 -18.82 -6.50 -14.50
CA ASP A 515 -18.98 -5.46 -13.49
C ASP A 515 -17.95 -4.35 -13.63
N SER A 516 -16.74 -4.67 -14.09
CA SER A 516 -15.70 -3.67 -14.38
C SER A 516 -16.01 -2.82 -15.59
N LEU A 517 -16.57 -3.40 -16.64
CA LEU A 517 -17.08 -2.68 -17.80
C LEU A 517 -18.20 -1.72 -17.37
N ARG A 518 -19.09 -2.17 -16.48
CA ARG A 518 -20.15 -1.33 -15.90
C ARG A 518 -19.55 -0.17 -15.11
N ALA A 519 -18.56 -0.42 -14.26
CA ALA A 519 -17.86 0.62 -13.50
C ALA A 519 -17.17 1.62 -14.42
N TYR A 520 -16.43 1.14 -15.44
CA TYR A 520 -15.73 2.00 -16.40
C TYR A 520 -16.69 2.86 -17.22
N GLY A 521 -17.77 2.30 -17.75
CA GLY A 521 -18.68 3.12 -18.53
C GLY A 521 -19.54 4.04 -17.65
N ALA A 522 -19.87 3.66 -16.41
CA ALA A 522 -20.46 4.60 -15.44
C ALA A 522 -19.51 5.77 -15.16
N MET A 523 -18.23 5.49 -14.96
CA MET A 523 -17.15 6.48 -14.80
C MET A 523 -17.08 7.43 -16.00
N VAL A 524 -17.14 6.92 -17.24
CA VAL A 524 -17.15 7.75 -18.46
C VAL A 524 -18.43 8.59 -18.56
N LEU A 525 -19.60 8.00 -18.35
CA LEU A 525 -20.89 8.70 -18.46
C LEU A 525 -21.06 9.79 -17.39
N GLN A 526 -20.46 9.61 -16.22
CA GLN A 526 -20.50 10.57 -15.12
C GLN A 526 -19.32 11.56 -15.13
N SER A 527 -18.41 11.47 -16.11
CA SER A 527 -17.19 12.29 -16.19
C SER A 527 -17.45 13.79 -16.33
N GLY A 528 -18.63 14.19 -16.83
CA GLY A 528 -18.92 15.59 -17.20
C GLY A 528 -18.23 16.04 -18.49
N LEU A 529 -17.58 15.13 -19.23
CA LEU A 529 -17.05 15.40 -20.57
C LEU A 529 -18.18 15.68 -21.58
N PRO A 530 -17.90 16.38 -22.69
CA PRO A 530 -18.86 16.56 -23.77
C PRO A 530 -19.40 15.22 -24.28
N VAL A 531 -20.67 15.20 -24.69
CA VAL A 531 -21.35 13.98 -25.19
C VAL A 531 -20.55 13.30 -26.30
N GLU A 532 -20.02 14.05 -27.26
CA GLU A 532 -19.16 13.49 -28.33
C GLU A 532 -17.89 12.83 -27.80
N THR A 533 -17.27 13.39 -26.76
CA THR A 533 -16.09 12.79 -26.14
C THR A 533 -16.46 11.52 -25.37
N GLN A 534 -17.61 11.51 -24.67
CA GLN A 534 -18.10 10.30 -24.00
C GLN A 534 -18.39 9.19 -25.03
N ILE A 535 -19.02 9.54 -26.15
CA ILE A 535 -19.21 8.64 -27.30
C ILE A 535 -17.85 8.13 -27.79
N ASP A 536 -16.87 9.02 -27.98
CA ASP A 536 -15.54 8.62 -28.46
C ASP A 536 -14.82 7.68 -27.47
N LEU A 537 -15.03 7.81 -26.16
CA LEU A 537 -14.47 6.92 -25.13
C LEU A 537 -15.19 5.58 -25.04
N LEU A 538 -16.51 5.60 -25.24
CA LEU A 538 -17.35 4.39 -25.28
C LEU A 538 -17.26 3.67 -26.64
N THR A 539 -16.61 4.29 -27.63
CA THR A 539 -16.40 3.74 -28.96
C THR A 539 -14.92 3.70 -29.31
N SER A 540 -14.64 3.18 -30.50
CA SER A 540 -13.29 3.09 -31.06
C SER A 540 -13.23 3.70 -32.44
N ARG A 541 -14.20 4.58 -32.75
CA ARG A 541 -14.41 5.09 -34.12
C ARG A 541 -13.24 5.91 -34.66
N LYS A 542 -12.33 6.34 -33.79
CA LYS A 542 -11.11 7.09 -34.14
C LYS A 542 -9.91 6.22 -34.52
N ARG A 543 -10.00 4.89 -34.47
CA ARG A 543 -8.91 4.00 -34.89
C ARG A 543 -8.85 3.85 -36.41
N PRO A 544 -7.78 4.31 -37.08
CA PRO A 544 -7.63 4.13 -38.51
C PRO A 544 -7.57 2.65 -38.91
N GLU A 545 -7.02 1.80 -38.05
CA GLU A 545 -6.83 0.35 -38.32
C GLU A 545 -8.17 -0.39 -38.41
N LEU A 546 -9.20 0.10 -37.71
CA LEU A 546 -10.55 -0.45 -37.79
C LEU A 546 -11.30 0.03 -39.05
N GLN A 547 -10.71 0.92 -39.86
CA GLN A 547 -11.31 1.44 -41.09
C GLN A 547 -12.74 2.00 -40.87
N GLY A 548 -12.97 2.58 -39.69
CA GLY A 548 -14.28 3.09 -39.27
C GLY A 548 -15.26 2.05 -38.73
N MET A 549 -14.84 0.79 -38.52
CA MET A 549 -15.64 -0.24 -37.86
C MET A 549 -15.72 0.03 -36.34
N PRO A 550 -16.93 0.21 -35.76
CA PRO A 550 -17.06 0.40 -34.33
C PRO A 550 -16.70 -0.87 -33.55
N ILE A 551 -16.02 -0.75 -32.41
CA ILE A 551 -15.66 -1.91 -31.56
C ILE A 551 -16.87 -2.74 -31.12
N PHE A 552 -17.98 -2.08 -30.82
CA PHE A 552 -19.22 -2.75 -30.41
C PHE A 552 -19.75 -3.69 -31.51
N HIS A 553 -19.56 -3.33 -32.79
CA HIS A 553 -19.88 -4.20 -33.92
C HIS A 553 -19.05 -5.48 -33.90
N LEU A 554 -17.74 -5.37 -33.64
CA LEU A 554 -16.85 -6.53 -33.54
C LEU A 554 -17.19 -7.42 -32.34
N ALA A 555 -17.51 -6.81 -31.19
CA ALA A 555 -17.88 -7.53 -29.97
C ALA A 555 -19.16 -8.36 -30.19
N MET A 556 -20.18 -7.77 -30.82
CA MET A 556 -21.41 -8.48 -31.23
C MET A 556 -21.14 -9.69 -32.12
N ALA A 557 -20.14 -9.60 -33.00
CA ALA A 557 -19.74 -10.65 -33.93
C ALA A 557 -18.84 -11.73 -33.31
N GLY A 558 -18.14 -11.44 -32.20
CA GLY A 558 -17.15 -12.33 -31.59
C GLY A 558 -17.61 -13.03 -30.32
N GLN A 559 -18.44 -12.37 -29.50
CA GLN A 559 -18.83 -12.86 -28.17
C GLN A 559 -19.95 -13.91 -28.26
N GLN A 560 -19.76 -15.05 -27.59
CA GLN A 560 -20.69 -16.19 -27.62
C GLN A 560 -21.78 -16.11 -26.55
N ASP A 561 -21.49 -15.60 -25.35
CA ASP A 561 -22.47 -15.53 -24.25
C ASP A 561 -23.33 -14.27 -24.27
N GLY A 562 -22.82 -13.19 -24.90
CA GLY A 562 -23.46 -11.89 -25.03
C GLY A 562 -23.55 -11.05 -23.75
N ASN A 563 -22.93 -11.47 -22.64
CA ASN A 563 -23.09 -10.80 -21.35
C ASN A 563 -22.43 -9.40 -21.31
N LEU A 564 -21.21 -9.28 -21.83
CA LEU A 564 -20.51 -7.99 -21.91
C LEU A 564 -21.23 -7.00 -22.82
N VAL A 565 -21.70 -7.50 -23.97
CA VAL A 565 -22.50 -6.74 -24.93
C VAL A 565 -23.80 -6.25 -24.29
N ALA A 566 -24.54 -7.14 -23.61
CA ALA A 566 -25.78 -6.77 -22.93
C ALA A 566 -25.54 -5.75 -21.81
N CYS A 567 -24.43 -5.90 -21.07
CA CYS A 567 -24.02 -4.94 -20.07
C CYS A 567 -23.73 -3.56 -20.67
N PHE A 568 -22.96 -3.50 -21.75
CA PHE A 568 -22.69 -2.25 -22.48
C PHE A 568 -24.00 -1.64 -22.99
N ALA A 569 -24.86 -2.43 -23.63
CA ALA A 569 -26.14 -1.97 -24.14
C ALA A 569 -27.03 -1.39 -23.04
N GLY A 570 -27.24 -2.15 -21.95
CA GLY A 570 -28.03 -1.70 -20.82
C GLY A 570 -27.47 -0.43 -20.17
N MET A 571 -26.15 -0.28 -20.10
CA MET A 571 -25.49 0.92 -19.60
C MET A 571 -25.77 2.15 -20.48
N VAL A 572 -25.61 2.02 -21.80
CA VAL A 572 -25.92 3.11 -22.74
C VAL A 572 -27.41 3.47 -22.68
N LEU A 573 -28.30 2.48 -22.66
CA LEU A 573 -29.75 2.68 -22.63
C LEU A 573 -30.21 3.43 -21.37
N ARG A 574 -29.64 3.11 -20.21
CA ARG A 574 -29.93 3.75 -18.90
C ARG A 574 -29.16 5.05 -18.65
N SER A 575 -28.27 5.46 -19.55
CA SER A 575 -27.52 6.71 -19.41
C SER A 575 -28.37 7.94 -19.70
N GLU A 576 -27.85 9.11 -19.33
CA GLU A 576 -28.43 10.43 -19.66
C GLU A 576 -28.04 10.91 -21.08
N LEU A 577 -27.45 10.03 -21.90
CA LEU A 577 -27.10 10.40 -23.27
C LEU A 577 -28.37 10.75 -24.10
N PRO A 578 -28.27 11.68 -25.06
CA PRO A 578 -29.32 11.92 -26.04
C PRO A 578 -29.75 10.64 -26.78
N GLU A 579 -31.02 10.56 -27.18
CA GLU A 579 -31.58 9.35 -27.82
C GLU A 579 -30.86 8.99 -29.14
N ASP A 580 -30.48 9.99 -29.92
CA ASP A 580 -29.69 9.86 -31.15
C ASP A 580 -28.27 9.33 -30.86
N ALA A 581 -27.64 9.75 -29.77
CA ALA A 581 -26.36 9.21 -29.33
C ALA A 581 -26.50 7.73 -28.90
N LYS A 582 -27.55 7.39 -28.14
CA LYS A 582 -27.82 6.00 -27.73
C LYS A 582 -28.03 5.08 -28.94
N THR A 583 -28.86 5.52 -29.88
CA THR A 583 -29.14 4.74 -31.10
C THR A 583 -27.89 4.57 -31.96
N MET A 584 -27.09 5.62 -32.15
CA MET A 584 -25.83 5.55 -32.88
C MET A 584 -24.82 4.56 -32.24
N LEU A 585 -24.65 4.62 -30.92
CA LEU A 585 -23.75 3.72 -30.17
C LEU A 585 -24.16 2.25 -30.31
N LEU A 586 -25.47 1.97 -30.24
CA LEU A 586 -26.01 0.60 -30.23
C LEU A 586 -26.24 0.02 -31.62
N ALA A 587 -26.51 0.86 -32.62
CA ALA A 587 -26.62 0.41 -34.01
C ALA A 587 -25.25 -0.06 -34.54
N ALA A 588 -24.20 0.71 -34.21
CA ALA A 588 -22.80 0.43 -34.57
C ALA A 588 -22.65 -0.03 -36.04
N SER A 589 -23.19 0.77 -36.95
CA SER A 589 -23.25 0.49 -38.38
C SER A 589 -21.93 0.80 -39.09
N MET A 590 -21.60 -0.01 -40.09
CA MET A 590 -20.39 0.13 -40.92
C MET A 590 -20.52 1.27 -41.95
N PRO A 591 -19.48 2.11 -42.15
CA PRO A 591 -19.53 3.19 -43.15
C PRO A 591 -19.58 2.72 -44.61
N GLN A 592 -19.05 1.54 -44.95
CA GLN A 592 -18.87 1.14 -46.35
C GLN A 592 -19.66 -0.09 -46.80
N ASN A 593 -19.92 -1.11 -45.95
CA ASN A 593 -20.50 -2.41 -46.40
C ASN A 593 -21.50 -3.05 -45.40
N GLY A 594 -22.32 -2.19 -44.78
CA GLY A 594 -23.51 -2.41 -43.94
C GLY A 594 -24.01 -3.81 -43.55
N LEU A 595 -23.70 -4.20 -42.31
CA LEU A 595 -24.63 -4.87 -41.39
C LEU A 595 -24.56 -4.09 -40.06
N PRO A 596 -25.67 -3.65 -39.46
CA PRO A 596 -25.68 -3.19 -38.07
C PRO A 596 -25.23 -4.32 -37.14
N ALA A 597 -24.77 -3.98 -35.95
CA ALA A 597 -24.13 -4.94 -35.05
C ALA A 597 -25.03 -6.17 -34.74
N LEU A 598 -26.35 -5.95 -34.60
CA LEU A 598 -27.33 -7.02 -34.44
C LEU A 598 -27.41 -7.97 -35.65
N GLY A 599 -27.47 -7.41 -36.87
CA GLY A 599 -27.48 -8.19 -38.10
C GLY A 599 -26.20 -9.01 -38.27
N GLN A 600 -25.05 -8.45 -37.89
CA GLN A 600 -23.78 -9.16 -37.93
C GLN A 600 -23.71 -10.31 -36.92
N ALA A 601 -24.19 -10.13 -35.69
CA ALA A 601 -24.25 -11.18 -34.68
C ALA A 601 -25.06 -12.38 -35.17
N VAL A 602 -26.27 -12.11 -35.70
CA VAL A 602 -27.12 -13.14 -36.31
C VAL A 602 -26.41 -13.80 -37.49
N ASN A 603 -25.78 -13.02 -38.36
CA ASN A 603 -25.07 -13.54 -39.51
C ASN A 603 -23.89 -14.46 -39.11
N ARG A 604 -23.26 -14.25 -37.95
CA ARG A 604 -22.21 -15.16 -37.45
C ARG A 604 -22.72 -16.33 -36.62
N GLY A 605 -24.03 -16.45 -36.40
CA GLY A 605 -24.63 -17.50 -35.58
C GLY A 605 -24.56 -17.22 -34.08
N ASN A 606 -24.26 -15.98 -33.67
CA ASN A 606 -24.22 -15.57 -32.25
C ASN A 606 -25.63 -15.22 -31.76
N GLY A 607 -26.52 -16.20 -31.80
CA GLY A 607 -27.93 -16.07 -31.45
C GLY A 607 -28.19 -15.57 -30.04
N ALA A 608 -27.42 -16.06 -29.07
CA ALA A 608 -27.53 -15.67 -27.66
C ALA A 608 -27.29 -14.17 -27.48
N THR A 609 -26.18 -13.67 -28.03
CA THR A 609 -25.81 -12.24 -28.04
C THR A 609 -26.89 -11.37 -28.68
N ALA A 610 -27.41 -11.78 -29.85
CA ALA A 610 -28.49 -11.09 -30.52
C ALA A 610 -29.78 -11.01 -29.67
N CYS A 611 -30.16 -12.12 -29.02
CA CYS A 611 -31.35 -12.18 -28.17
C CYS A 611 -31.21 -11.38 -26.87
N LEU A 612 -30.02 -11.33 -26.28
CA LEU A 612 -29.76 -10.53 -25.09
C LEU A 612 -29.82 -9.04 -25.41
N PHE A 613 -29.18 -8.61 -26.50
CA PHE A 613 -29.25 -7.23 -26.98
C PHE A 613 -30.70 -6.80 -27.25
N ALA A 614 -31.46 -7.62 -27.99
CA ALA A 614 -32.86 -7.33 -28.30
C ALA A 614 -33.72 -7.17 -27.04
N ARG A 615 -33.48 -8.00 -26.01
CA ARG A 615 -34.14 -7.87 -24.71
C ARG A 615 -33.86 -6.52 -24.05
N GLU A 616 -32.61 -6.11 -23.98
CA GLU A 616 -32.22 -4.82 -23.37
C GLU A 616 -32.88 -3.65 -24.11
N VAL A 617 -32.86 -3.65 -25.45
CA VAL A 617 -33.51 -2.61 -26.27
C VAL A 617 -35.01 -2.54 -26.02
N LEU A 618 -35.70 -3.68 -25.99
CA LEU A 618 -37.15 -3.73 -25.77
C LEU A 618 -37.56 -3.23 -24.37
N GLN A 619 -36.74 -3.53 -23.36
CA GLN A 619 -36.95 -3.13 -21.96
C GLN A 619 -36.53 -1.69 -21.66
N SER A 620 -35.89 -0.99 -22.61
CA SER A 620 -35.44 0.40 -22.42
C SER A 620 -36.57 1.42 -22.49
N GLU A 621 -36.26 2.67 -22.13
CA GLU A 621 -37.17 3.82 -22.26
C GLU A 621 -37.07 4.55 -23.62
N LEU A 622 -36.36 3.97 -24.60
CA LEU A 622 -36.26 4.55 -25.95
C LEU A 622 -37.64 4.69 -26.60
N ALA A 623 -37.79 5.70 -27.47
CA ALA A 623 -38.95 5.79 -28.34
C ALA A 623 -39.16 4.50 -29.15
N ALA A 624 -40.43 4.16 -29.41
CA ALA A 624 -40.77 2.93 -30.11
C ALA A 624 -40.12 2.85 -31.51
N SER A 625 -39.96 3.99 -32.19
CA SER A 625 -39.24 4.10 -33.48
C SER A 625 -37.76 3.74 -33.37
N ALA A 626 -37.06 4.24 -32.35
CA ALA A 626 -35.65 3.93 -32.09
C ALA A 626 -35.46 2.43 -31.76
N LYS A 627 -36.38 1.84 -30.98
CA LYS A 627 -36.39 0.39 -30.72
C LYS A 627 -36.55 -0.41 -32.00
N VAL A 628 -37.49 -0.02 -32.87
CA VAL A 628 -37.71 -0.69 -34.17
C VAL A 628 -36.47 -0.59 -35.05
N GLU A 629 -35.81 0.56 -35.11
CA GLU A 629 -34.58 0.74 -35.89
C GLU A 629 -33.47 -0.21 -35.43
N LEU A 630 -33.17 -0.22 -34.11
CA LEU A 630 -32.12 -1.06 -33.52
C LEU A 630 -32.42 -2.56 -33.68
N LEU A 631 -33.68 -2.97 -33.53
CA LEU A 631 -34.11 -4.38 -33.64
C LEU A 631 -34.22 -4.85 -35.09
N ALA A 632 -34.56 -3.96 -36.01
CA ALA A 632 -34.59 -4.30 -37.43
C ALA A 632 -33.17 -4.64 -37.90
N GLY A 633 -32.16 -3.88 -37.47
CA GLY A 633 -30.75 -4.19 -37.76
C GLY A 633 -30.48 -4.42 -39.25
N LYS A 634 -31.10 -3.59 -40.10
CA LYS A 634 -31.16 -3.78 -41.55
C LYS A 634 -29.79 -3.69 -42.20
N ASP A 635 -29.45 -4.65 -43.03
CA ASP A 635 -28.23 -4.63 -43.84
C ASP A 635 -28.27 -3.57 -44.96
N ALA A 636 -27.19 -3.44 -45.74
CA ALA A 636 -27.12 -2.51 -46.87
C ALA A 636 -28.19 -2.78 -47.96
N ALA A 637 -28.77 -3.98 -48.01
CA ALA A 637 -29.87 -4.35 -48.89
C ALA A 637 -31.24 -4.20 -48.21
N GLY A 638 -31.32 -3.56 -47.04
CA GLY A 638 -32.55 -3.35 -46.29
C GLY A 638 -33.10 -4.62 -45.63
N THR A 639 -32.34 -5.72 -45.58
CA THR A 639 -32.77 -7.00 -45.02
C THR A 639 -32.64 -6.98 -43.49
N PRO A 640 -33.73 -7.17 -42.73
CA PRO A 640 -33.68 -7.17 -41.27
C PRO A 640 -32.95 -8.39 -40.69
N ALA A 641 -32.34 -8.23 -39.51
CA ALA A 641 -31.61 -9.28 -38.79
C ALA A 641 -32.47 -10.54 -38.57
N LEU A 642 -33.75 -10.38 -38.22
CA LEU A 642 -34.67 -11.52 -38.04
C LEU A 642 -34.85 -12.34 -39.33
N ALA A 643 -34.90 -11.68 -40.49
CA ALA A 643 -35.00 -12.34 -41.79
C ALA A 643 -33.74 -13.14 -42.12
N VAL A 644 -32.56 -12.61 -41.76
CA VAL A 644 -31.28 -13.34 -41.88
C VAL A 644 -31.27 -14.59 -40.99
N ALA A 645 -31.73 -14.49 -39.74
CA ALA A 645 -31.82 -15.65 -38.83
C ALA A 645 -32.74 -16.75 -39.39
N MET A 646 -33.90 -16.34 -39.92
CA MET A 646 -34.88 -17.24 -40.54
C MET A 646 -34.32 -17.93 -41.78
N ALA A 647 -33.63 -17.19 -42.65
CA ALA A 647 -33.00 -17.73 -43.86
C ALA A 647 -31.80 -18.66 -43.58
N LYS A 648 -31.26 -18.62 -42.36
CA LYS A 648 -30.21 -19.56 -41.90
C LYS A 648 -30.76 -20.78 -41.17
N GLY A 649 -32.06 -20.82 -40.90
CA GLY A 649 -32.68 -21.91 -40.16
C GLY A 649 -32.38 -21.90 -38.65
N ASP A 650 -31.93 -20.77 -38.08
CA ASP A 650 -31.62 -20.66 -36.64
C ASP A 650 -32.90 -20.58 -35.80
N ARG A 651 -33.50 -21.75 -35.56
CA ARG A 651 -34.76 -21.90 -34.83
C ARG A 651 -34.69 -21.30 -33.42
N GLY A 652 -33.56 -21.43 -32.73
CA GLY A 652 -33.41 -20.96 -31.34
C GLY A 652 -33.49 -19.44 -31.24
N THR A 653 -32.68 -18.76 -32.06
CA THR A 653 -32.65 -17.30 -32.14
C THR A 653 -33.98 -16.73 -32.61
N VAL A 654 -34.54 -17.31 -33.69
CA VAL A 654 -35.83 -16.85 -34.24
C VAL A 654 -36.94 -16.99 -33.20
N SER A 655 -37.06 -18.14 -32.54
CA SER A 655 -38.10 -18.37 -31.54
C SER A 655 -38.02 -17.37 -30.38
N THR A 656 -36.80 -17.03 -29.95
CA THR A 656 -36.58 -16.11 -28.84
C THR A 656 -36.88 -14.68 -29.24
N LEU A 657 -36.36 -14.20 -30.38
CA LEU A 657 -36.62 -12.85 -30.88
C LEU A 657 -38.11 -12.61 -31.15
N VAL A 658 -38.80 -13.55 -31.79
CA VAL A 658 -40.25 -13.44 -32.07
C VAL A 658 -41.04 -13.32 -30.78
N LYS A 659 -40.73 -14.15 -29.76
CA LYS A 659 -41.37 -14.04 -28.43
C LYS A 659 -41.10 -12.69 -27.79
N GLN A 660 -39.85 -12.24 -27.78
CA GLN A 660 -39.47 -10.95 -27.18
C GLN A 660 -40.23 -9.79 -27.82
N ILE A 661 -40.33 -9.75 -29.15
CA ILE A 661 -41.08 -8.70 -29.87
C ILE A 661 -42.57 -8.74 -29.50
N LEU A 662 -43.20 -9.93 -29.53
CA LEU A 662 -44.63 -10.08 -29.25
C LEU A 662 -45.01 -9.67 -27.82
N PHE A 663 -44.19 -10.06 -26.84
CA PHE A 663 -44.41 -9.75 -25.42
C PHE A 663 -43.93 -8.35 -25.00
N SER A 664 -43.38 -7.57 -25.93
CA SER A 664 -42.97 -6.19 -25.65
C SER A 664 -44.14 -5.20 -25.59
N ASN A 665 -43.86 -4.01 -25.09
CA ASN A 665 -44.80 -2.88 -25.07
C ASN A 665 -44.85 -2.09 -26.39
N LEU A 666 -44.27 -2.61 -27.48
CA LEU A 666 -44.35 -1.95 -28.78
C LEU A 666 -45.81 -1.93 -29.29
N PRO A 667 -46.22 -0.90 -30.06
CA PRO A 667 -47.50 -0.92 -30.76
C PRO A 667 -47.61 -2.12 -31.71
N ASP A 668 -48.81 -2.69 -31.84
CA ASP A 668 -49.03 -3.90 -32.65
C ASP A 668 -48.60 -3.74 -34.12
N ALA A 669 -48.74 -2.54 -34.69
CA ALA A 669 -48.26 -2.23 -36.03
C ALA A 669 -46.73 -2.36 -36.16
N MET A 670 -45.97 -1.90 -35.15
CA MET A 670 -44.51 -2.01 -35.12
C MET A 670 -44.05 -3.44 -34.82
N LYS A 671 -44.79 -4.19 -33.99
CA LYS A 671 -44.58 -5.63 -33.82
C LYS A 671 -44.76 -6.36 -35.15
N ALA A 672 -45.85 -6.09 -35.86
CA ALA A 672 -46.11 -6.68 -37.16
C ALA A 672 -45.03 -6.31 -38.20
N GLU A 673 -44.55 -5.07 -38.21
CA GLU A 673 -43.45 -4.64 -39.09
C GLU A 673 -42.16 -5.45 -38.83
N LEU A 674 -41.72 -5.52 -37.57
CA LEU A 674 -40.51 -6.26 -37.19
C LEU A 674 -40.63 -7.77 -37.49
N LEU A 675 -41.81 -8.36 -37.24
CA LEU A 675 -42.08 -9.78 -37.48
C LEU A 675 -42.22 -10.13 -38.96
N ALA A 676 -42.81 -9.23 -39.76
CA ALA A 676 -42.89 -9.41 -41.21
C ALA A 676 -41.49 -9.42 -41.83
N GLY A 677 -40.57 -8.60 -41.28
CA GLY A 677 -39.15 -8.63 -41.61
C GLY A 677 -38.88 -8.49 -43.12
N LYS A 678 -39.68 -7.68 -43.83
CA LYS A 678 -39.64 -7.58 -45.29
C LYS A 678 -38.27 -7.06 -45.75
N ASN A 679 -37.65 -7.75 -46.70
CA ASN A 679 -36.43 -7.27 -47.35
C ASN A 679 -36.74 -6.16 -48.36
N ALA A 680 -35.72 -5.57 -49.02
CA ALA A 680 -35.94 -4.50 -50.02
C ALA A 680 -36.79 -4.92 -51.22
N LYS A 681 -37.00 -6.22 -51.46
CA LYS A 681 -37.92 -6.73 -52.51
C LYS A 681 -39.34 -6.94 -52.00
N GLY A 682 -39.63 -6.60 -50.75
CA GLY A 682 -40.93 -6.77 -50.11
C GLY A 682 -41.25 -8.20 -49.67
N VAL A 683 -40.31 -9.14 -49.83
CA VAL A 683 -40.52 -10.55 -49.45
C VAL A 683 -40.45 -10.68 -47.94
N ALA A 684 -41.48 -11.28 -47.34
CA ALA A 684 -41.56 -11.48 -45.90
C ALA A 684 -40.53 -12.53 -45.42
N ALA A 685 -40.02 -12.36 -44.19
CA ALA A 685 -39.00 -13.23 -43.61
C ALA A 685 -39.43 -14.71 -43.55
N LEU A 686 -40.70 -14.97 -43.20
CA LEU A 686 -41.27 -16.32 -43.13
C LEU A 686 -41.40 -17.00 -44.48
N GLU A 687 -41.82 -16.26 -45.51
CA GLU A 687 -41.87 -16.75 -46.89
C GLU A 687 -40.46 -17.15 -47.38
N GLY A 688 -39.44 -16.36 -47.00
CA GLY A 688 -38.04 -16.70 -47.23
C GLY A 688 -37.63 -18.02 -46.57
N ALA A 689 -38.04 -18.27 -45.32
CA ALA A 689 -37.76 -19.50 -44.60
C ALA A 689 -38.39 -20.75 -45.25
N VAL A 690 -39.60 -20.62 -45.80
CA VAL A 690 -40.25 -21.70 -46.58
C VAL A 690 -39.45 -22.03 -47.81
N LYS A 691 -39.10 -21.01 -48.60
CA LYS A 691 -38.35 -21.19 -49.85
C LYS A 691 -36.97 -21.81 -49.58
N ALA A 692 -36.38 -21.52 -48.43
CA ALA A 692 -35.13 -22.12 -47.97
C ALA A 692 -35.28 -23.52 -47.32
N GLY A 693 -36.51 -24.03 -47.15
CA GLY A 693 -36.77 -25.37 -46.61
C GLY A 693 -36.64 -25.49 -45.08
N HIS A 694 -36.67 -24.38 -44.34
CA HIS A 694 -36.48 -24.36 -42.88
C HIS A 694 -37.78 -24.61 -42.10
N ALA A 695 -38.39 -25.78 -42.31
CA ALA A 695 -39.68 -26.16 -41.69
C ALA A 695 -39.70 -26.00 -40.16
N GLY A 696 -38.60 -26.29 -39.47
CA GLY A 696 -38.50 -26.12 -38.01
C GLY A 696 -38.64 -24.67 -37.53
N VAL A 697 -38.21 -23.69 -38.33
CA VAL A 697 -38.38 -22.25 -38.05
C VAL A 697 -39.84 -21.85 -38.32
N VAL A 698 -40.39 -22.28 -39.46
CA VAL A 698 -41.78 -21.99 -39.86
C VAL A 698 -42.78 -22.49 -38.81
N GLU A 699 -42.64 -23.74 -38.36
CA GLU A 699 -43.52 -24.31 -37.34
C GLU A 699 -43.41 -23.60 -35.99
N ALA A 700 -42.19 -23.21 -35.60
CA ALA A 700 -41.99 -22.44 -34.37
C ALA A 700 -42.68 -21.07 -34.45
N CYS A 701 -42.51 -20.35 -35.56
CA CYS A 701 -43.16 -19.06 -35.76
C CYS A 701 -44.68 -19.18 -35.86
N ARG A 702 -45.22 -20.17 -36.58
CA ARG A 702 -46.66 -20.43 -36.66
C ARG A 702 -47.26 -20.66 -35.27
N ALA A 703 -46.60 -21.48 -34.46
CA ALA A 703 -47.03 -21.76 -33.09
C ALA A 703 -46.96 -20.55 -32.16
N ILE A 704 -45.92 -19.72 -32.27
CA ILE A 704 -45.73 -18.54 -31.40
C ILE A 704 -46.68 -17.41 -31.82
N ILE A 705 -46.77 -17.09 -33.12
CA ILE A 705 -47.61 -16.00 -33.64
C ILE A 705 -49.11 -16.34 -33.48
N GLY A 706 -49.51 -17.58 -33.78
CA GLY A 706 -50.91 -18.01 -33.66
C GLY A 706 -51.44 -18.07 -32.23
N ARG A 707 -50.56 -18.00 -31.22
CA ARG A 707 -50.92 -17.89 -29.79
C ARG A 707 -50.68 -16.49 -29.22
N SER A 708 -50.36 -15.52 -30.07
CA SER A 708 -50.04 -14.16 -29.63
C SER A 708 -51.29 -13.33 -29.39
N GLY A 709 -51.11 -12.17 -28.73
CA GLY A 709 -52.17 -11.19 -28.53
C GLY A 709 -52.40 -10.24 -29.72
N LEU A 710 -51.73 -10.44 -30.86
CA LEU A 710 -51.92 -9.57 -32.03
C LEU A 710 -53.34 -9.71 -32.60
N PRO A 711 -53.91 -8.67 -33.24
CA PRO A 711 -55.18 -8.78 -33.95
C PRO A 711 -55.16 -9.91 -34.98
N GLN A 712 -56.26 -10.67 -35.09
CA GLN A 712 -56.36 -11.84 -35.98
C GLN A 712 -56.00 -11.51 -37.44
N ALA A 713 -56.37 -10.32 -37.92
CA ALA A 713 -56.01 -9.87 -39.27
C ALA A 713 -54.49 -9.76 -39.47
N MET A 714 -53.76 -9.23 -38.47
CA MET A 714 -52.29 -9.13 -38.53
C MET A 714 -51.63 -10.50 -38.40
N GLN A 715 -52.19 -11.39 -37.57
CA GLN A 715 -51.70 -12.78 -37.49
C GLN A 715 -51.85 -13.50 -38.84
N ALA A 716 -53.01 -13.35 -39.48
CA ALA A 716 -53.27 -13.93 -40.80
C ALA A 716 -52.35 -13.33 -41.87
N GLU A 717 -52.06 -12.03 -41.82
CA GLU A 717 -51.11 -11.37 -42.74
C GLU A 717 -49.67 -11.87 -42.54
N LEU A 718 -49.21 -11.98 -41.29
CA LEU A 718 -47.87 -12.49 -40.97
C LEU A 718 -47.68 -13.96 -41.36
N LEU A 719 -48.77 -14.73 -41.33
CA LEU A 719 -48.81 -16.14 -41.72
C LEU A 719 -49.27 -16.34 -43.18
N ALA A 720 -49.46 -15.27 -43.96
CA ALA A 720 -49.84 -15.40 -45.35
C ALA A 720 -48.66 -15.96 -46.16
N GLY A 721 -48.88 -17.09 -46.84
CA GLY A 721 -47.86 -17.75 -47.67
C GLY A 721 -47.07 -18.89 -47.00
N ILE A 722 -47.50 -19.35 -45.82
CA ILE A 722 -47.03 -20.55 -45.10
C ILE A 722 -48.19 -21.46 -44.73
#